data_AF-A0A6C2UAJ7-F1
#
_entry.id   AF-A0A6C2UAJ7-F1
#
_cell.length_a   1.000
_cell.length_b   1.000
_cell.length_c   1.000
_cell.angle_alpha   90.00
_cell.angle_beta   90.00
_cell.angle_gamma   90.00
#
_symmetry.space_group_name_H-M   'P 1'
#
loop_
_entity.id
_entity.type
_entity.pdbx_description
1 polymer ?
#
loop_
_entity_poly.entity_id
_entity_poly.type
_entity_poly.pdbx_seq_one_letter_code
_entity_poly.pdbx_strand_id
1 'polypeptide(L)'
;MDGKWIAAGLLVACAAHADDISIADFEGDSYGAWRVEGKAFGAAPAKANVSPPNKVTGHLGDGLVNTFLKGDTSSGSLTSPEFTIERRYINFLIGGGNHKGQTCINLLVDGKPVRTAVGSARKDAGREVMEWAFWDVEEYAGGKAVLQIVDNHTGGWGHINVDQIVQSDHPVEGAVGQNAPPPSLVALEASIAVTDSHLLVPVVNAGNDAIPLGIYDGNTLIQTFKITLPRKDDAYWEAAYPLDHFGLLGRQITVKPIEGGLVNEAYRDAFARIRCHDGLPAGKAADYAKPYRNQFHPSTRRGWNNDPNGMVYHDGKYHLYYQHNPFGIGWGNMHWGHFESTDLIHWEEKPIALFQKTVKDMMFSGGGFVDFNNSAGLGENMQFAAFTSTGRGECLAYSTDGGISFAELPENPVVVHKGRDPKIIWYEPEQKWVMAVYNTEECDETKAVPLGGKQKHVFANCAFYESRNLREWKRTGAFTDTDRASIHECPELFPLSCGNEAKWIFYGAQNRYFIGQFNGRTFVKESGPHGSRHGAFYAAQTFSDVPDGRRIQIGWVRTDAYPKQFPAQIVNQSFTLPHELTLVKAADGLRMAFNPVKEVEKLRGEMLQTLEACEGELTEVLIEFEEDGFHEIMINGIEASFEGRSARIFTDRTFNEVYADGGLYYEVRRRDPINFESTETAVKTGKIKSFKAYRLQSIWKSSKP
;
A
#
# COMPACT_ATOMS: atom_id res chain seq x y z
N MET A 1 -4.73 -8.14 -87.31
CA MET A 1 -4.96 -6.98 -86.43
C MET A 1 -3.74 -6.84 -85.56
N ASP A 2 -3.01 -5.77 -85.82
CA ASP A 2 -1.72 -5.39 -85.26
C ASP A 2 -1.81 -5.07 -83.77
N GLY A 3 -0.70 -5.23 -83.05
CA GLY A 3 -0.57 -4.72 -81.68
C GLY A 3 0.71 -5.15 -80.99
N LYS A 4 1.80 -4.45 -81.27
CA LYS A 4 3.12 -4.57 -80.61
C LYS A 4 3.00 -4.34 -79.10
N TRP A 5 3.58 -5.23 -78.29
CA TRP A 5 3.85 -4.95 -76.88
C TRP A 5 5.13 -4.11 -76.76
N ILE A 6 4.97 -2.86 -76.32
CA ILE A 6 6.07 -1.97 -75.95
C ILE A 6 6.40 -2.24 -74.47
N ALA A 7 7.63 -2.68 -74.20
CA ALA A 7 8.17 -2.71 -72.85
C ALA A 7 8.53 -1.28 -72.41
N ALA A 8 7.80 -0.74 -71.44
CA ALA A 8 8.19 0.46 -70.71
C ALA A 8 8.99 0.04 -69.48
N GLY A 9 10.30 0.30 -69.47
CA GLY A 9 11.11 0.17 -68.27
C GLY A 9 10.72 1.23 -67.24
N LEU A 10 10.29 0.80 -66.05
CA LEU A 10 10.25 1.67 -64.89
C LEU A 10 11.68 1.86 -64.38
N LEU A 11 12.24 3.05 -64.58
CA LEU A 11 13.34 3.56 -63.78
C LEU A 11 12.82 3.78 -62.36
N VAL A 12 13.20 2.91 -61.43
CA VAL A 12 13.11 3.22 -59.99
C VAL A 12 14.20 4.24 -59.70
N ALA A 13 13.83 5.51 -59.61
CA ALA A 13 14.66 6.51 -58.98
C ALA A 13 14.71 6.20 -57.48
N CYS A 14 15.84 5.74 -56.97
CA CYS A 14 16.12 5.85 -55.54
C CYS A 14 16.19 7.34 -55.23
N ALA A 15 15.16 7.89 -54.58
CA ALA A 15 15.27 9.19 -53.95
C ALA A 15 16.36 9.09 -52.88
N ALA A 16 17.42 9.86 -53.00
CA ALA A 16 18.36 10.05 -51.90
C ALA A 16 17.57 10.65 -50.72
N HIS A 17 17.72 10.06 -49.53
CA HIS A 17 17.15 10.63 -48.31
C HIS A 17 17.68 12.05 -48.12
N ALA A 18 16.79 12.99 -47.76
CA ALA A 18 17.23 14.34 -47.41
C ALA A 18 17.93 14.29 -46.05
N ASP A 19 19.00 15.07 -45.88
CA ASP A 19 19.71 15.16 -44.61
C ASP A 19 18.78 15.65 -43.48
N ASP A 20 19.01 15.13 -42.27
CA ASP A 20 18.34 15.55 -41.05
C ASP A 20 18.68 17.02 -40.73
N ILE A 21 17.71 17.75 -40.18
CA ILE A 21 17.87 19.17 -39.84
C ILE A 21 18.02 19.29 -38.33
N SER A 22 19.22 19.64 -37.86
CA SER A 22 19.46 19.92 -36.44
C SER A 22 18.74 21.20 -35.99
N ILE A 23 17.94 21.09 -34.93
CA ILE A 23 17.33 22.23 -34.23
C ILE A 23 18.23 22.66 -33.06
N ALA A 24 18.75 21.70 -32.29
CA ALA A 24 19.70 21.96 -31.22
C ALA A 24 20.45 20.68 -30.80
N ASP A 25 21.78 20.77 -30.72
CA ASP A 25 22.68 19.73 -30.18
C ASP A 25 23.25 20.10 -28.80
N PHE A 26 23.05 21.34 -28.34
CA PHE A 26 23.51 21.87 -27.05
C PHE A 26 25.02 21.79 -26.79
N GLU A 27 25.85 21.70 -27.83
CA GLU A 27 27.30 21.57 -27.66
C GLU A 27 28.03 22.91 -27.40
N GLY A 28 27.36 24.03 -27.67
CA GLY A 28 27.94 25.38 -27.54
C GLY A 28 28.24 25.84 -26.11
N ASP A 29 28.99 26.93 -26.00
CA ASP A 29 29.35 27.58 -24.72
C ASP A 29 28.18 28.38 -24.10
N SER A 30 27.03 28.43 -24.77
CA SER A 30 25.78 29.05 -24.31
C SER A 30 24.58 28.40 -25.01
N TYR A 31 23.36 28.75 -24.59
CA TYR A 31 22.13 28.33 -25.29
C TYR A 31 21.87 29.09 -26.62
N GLY A 32 22.81 29.93 -27.07
CA GLY A 32 22.67 30.70 -28.31
C GLY A 32 21.46 31.64 -28.26
N ALA A 33 20.58 31.51 -29.26
CA ALA A 33 19.37 32.35 -29.38
C ALA A 33 18.16 31.86 -28.57
N TRP A 34 18.30 30.77 -27.81
CA TRP A 34 17.23 30.30 -26.93
C TRP A 34 17.05 31.26 -25.75
N ARG A 35 15.79 31.52 -25.39
CA ARG A 35 15.43 32.39 -24.27
C ARG A 35 15.28 31.59 -22.99
N VAL A 36 16.07 31.95 -21.97
CA VAL A 36 15.99 31.38 -20.62
C VAL A 36 15.11 32.24 -19.74
N GLU A 37 14.18 31.61 -19.02
CA GLU A 37 13.37 32.23 -17.98
C GLU A 37 13.44 31.41 -16.68
N GLY A 38 13.47 32.06 -15.53
CA GLY A 38 13.52 31.39 -14.23
C GLY A 38 14.92 31.01 -13.76
N LYS A 39 15.00 29.99 -12.89
CA LYS A 39 16.21 29.56 -12.16
C LYS A 39 16.61 28.10 -12.40
N ALA A 40 15.78 27.33 -13.10
CA ALA A 40 16.03 25.91 -13.39
C ALA A 40 17.16 25.68 -14.40
N PHE A 41 17.36 26.63 -15.33
CA PHE A 41 18.36 26.52 -16.38
C PHE A 41 19.62 27.33 -16.02
N GLY A 42 20.80 26.77 -16.28
CA GLY A 42 22.07 27.46 -16.14
C GLY A 42 22.28 28.55 -17.20
N ALA A 43 23.46 29.20 -17.20
CA ALA A 43 23.83 30.17 -18.24
C ALA A 43 24.20 29.52 -19.60
N ALA A 44 24.48 28.21 -19.59
CA ALA A 44 24.87 27.40 -20.74
C ALA A 44 24.40 25.95 -20.54
N PRO A 45 24.41 25.12 -21.61
CA PRO A 45 24.26 23.67 -21.48
C PRO A 45 25.19 23.07 -20.43
N ALA A 46 24.70 22.08 -19.70
CA ALA A 46 25.53 21.33 -18.77
C ALA A 46 26.55 20.50 -19.56
N LYS A 47 27.79 20.41 -19.06
CA LYS A 47 28.80 19.54 -19.66
C LYS A 47 28.69 18.13 -19.09
N ALA A 48 28.47 17.16 -19.98
CA ALA A 48 28.45 15.76 -19.64
C ALA A 48 29.72 15.37 -18.90
N ASN A 49 29.56 14.69 -17.75
CA ASN A 49 30.63 14.24 -16.84
C ASN A 49 31.31 15.29 -15.94
N VAL A 50 30.86 16.55 -15.86
CA VAL A 50 31.42 17.53 -14.92
C VAL A 50 30.57 17.68 -13.64
N SER A 51 30.78 16.72 -12.73
CA SER A 51 30.42 16.70 -11.27
C SER A 51 28.97 16.41 -10.81
N PRO A 52 28.82 15.75 -9.62
CA PRO A 52 27.54 15.26 -9.06
C PRO A 52 26.49 16.37 -8.78
N PRO A 53 25.18 16.02 -8.69
CA PRO A 53 24.68 14.70 -8.26
C PRO A 53 24.19 13.72 -9.35
N ASN A 54 23.89 14.14 -10.59
CA ASN A 54 23.25 13.24 -11.56
C ASN A 54 24.15 12.98 -12.76
N LYS A 55 24.84 11.83 -12.75
CA LYS A 55 25.45 11.28 -13.97
C LYS A 55 24.31 10.88 -14.91
N VAL A 56 24.13 11.64 -15.99
CA VAL A 56 23.18 11.33 -17.06
C VAL A 56 23.90 10.48 -18.11
N THR A 57 23.20 9.51 -18.67
CA THR A 57 23.71 8.61 -19.71
C THR A 57 22.74 8.59 -20.89
N GLY A 58 23.24 8.33 -22.10
CA GLY A 58 22.42 8.31 -23.32
C GLY A 58 22.33 9.66 -24.04
N HIS A 59 22.97 10.71 -23.54
CA HIS A 59 23.23 11.95 -24.29
C HIS A 59 24.25 11.70 -25.42
N LEU A 60 24.29 12.58 -26.41
CA LEU A 60 25.26 12.58 -27.50
C LEU A 60 26.13 13.83 -27.38
N GLY A 61 27.45 13.66 -27.53
CA GLY A 61 28.38 14.77 -27.33
C GLY A 61 28.57 15.12 -25.85
N ASP A 62 29.09 16.32 -25.61
CA ASP A 62 29.49 16.79 -24.29
C ASP A 62 28.50 17.78 -23.68
N GLY A 63 27.48 18.23 -24.41
CA GLY A 63 26.50 19.21 -23.95
C GLY A 63 25.10 18.61 -23.76
N LEU A 64 24.34 19.08 -22.77
CA LEU A 64 22.91 18.80 -22.67
C LEU A 64 22.17 19.88 -21.87
N VAL A 65 20.86 19.99 -22.08
CA VAL A 65 19.99 20.66 -21.12
C VAL A 65 19.84 19.75 -19.90
N ASN A 66 20.17 20.27 -18.72
CA ASN A 66 19.96 19.60 -17.44
C ASN A 66 19.50 20.64 -16.42
N THR A 67 18.29 20.46 -15.90
CA THR A 67 17.68 21.44 -14.97
C THR A 67 17.86 21.11 -13.49
N PHE A 68 18.58 20.04 -13.15
CA PHE A 68 18.84 19.63 -11.77
C PHE A 68 19.87 20.52 -11.03
N LEU A 69 20.14 21.72 -11.52
CA LEU A 69 21.22 22.61 -11.08
C LEU A 69 21.22 22.89 -9.57
N LYS A 70 20.04 23.13 -8.98
CA LYS A 70 19.87 23.35 -7.53
C LYS A 70 18.96 22.29 -6.91
N GLY A 71 18.94 21.10 -7.50
CA GLY A 71 17.97 20.04 -7.19
C GLY A 71 16.59 20.33 -7.75
N ASP A 72 15.64 19.48 -7.35
CA ASP A 72 14.29 19.38 -7.89
C ASP A 72 13.37 20.58 -7.58
N THR A 73 13.84 21.61 -6.87
CA THR A 73 12.96 22.72 -6.40
C THR A 73 12.99 23.96 -7.30
N SER A 74 13.81 23.95 -8.35
CA SER A 74 13.96 25.10 -9.24
C SER A 74 12.87 25.11 -10.31
N SER A 75 12.55 26.30 -10.83
CA SER A 75 11.57 26.44 -11.89
C SER A 75 12.02 27.39 -12.99
N GLY A 76 11.54 27.19 -14.21
CA GLY A 76 11.90 27.98 -15.38
C GLY A 76 11.48 27.38 -16.72
N SER A 77 11.86 28.06 -17.79
CA SER A 77 11.73 27.53 -19.15
C SER A 77 12.92 27.92 -20.04
N LEU A 78 13.17 27.10 -21.06
CA LEU A 78 14.12 27.35 -22.14
C LEU A 78 13.34 27.27 -23.47
N THR A 79 13.22 28.39 -24.17
CA THR A 79 12.38 28.54 -25.36
C THR A 79 13.22 28.78 -26.60
N SER A 80 13.01 27.98 -27.66
CA SER A 80 13.77 28.09 -28.90
C SER A 80 13.38 29.33 -29.71
N PRO A 81 14.23 29.76 -30.66
CA PRO A 81 13.77 30.54 -31.81
C PRO A 81 12.66 29.79 -32.58
N GLU A 82 11.85 30.53 -33.31
CA GLU A 82 10.89 29.94 -34.23
C GLU A 82 11.60 29.21 -35.38
N PHE A 83 11.12 28.03 -35.74
CA PHE A 83 11.60 27.25 -36.87
C PHE A 83 10.44 26.77 -37.75
N THR A 84 10.75 26.36 -38.98
CA THR A 84 9.78 25.74 -39.90
C THR A 84 9.83 24.23 -39.73
N ILE A 85 8.67 23.57 -39.69
CA ILE A 85 8.59 22.11 -39.72
C ILE A 85 8.76 21.64 -41.17
N GLU A 86 9.94 21.11 -41.48
CA GLU A 86 10.37 20.72 -42.82
C GLU A 86 10.49 19.21 -43.02
N ARG A 87 10.37 18.44 -41.93
CA ARG A 87 10.31 16.98 -41.97
C ARG A 87 9.15 16.47 -41.13
N ARG A 88 8.74 15.23 -41.40
CA ARG A 88 7.60 14.59 -40.73
C ARG A 88 7.84 14.33 -39.25
N TYR A 89 9.06 14.03 -38.84
CA TYR A 89 9.37 13.67 -37.46
C TYR A 89 10.28 14.71 -36.82
N ILE A 90 10.04 14.96 -35.53
CA ILE A 90 11.01 15.63 -34.65
C ILE A 90 11.48 14.58 -33.65
N ASN A 91 12.75 14.20 -33.75
CA ASN A 91 13.43 13.27 -32.85
C ASN A 91 14.20 14.06 -31.79
N PHE A 92 14.22 13.57 -30.55
CA PHE A 92 14.98 14.17 -29.47
C PHE A 92 15.34 13.16 -28.38
N LEU A 93 16.45 13.40 -27.67
CA LEU A 93 16.78 12.66 -26.47
C LEU A 93 16.15 13.33 -25.25
N ILE A 94 15.51 12.53 -24.41
CA ILE A 94 14.82 13.03 -23.21
C ILE A 94 15.03 12.10 -22.02
N GLY A 95 15.22 12.68 -20.84
CA GLY A 95 15.30 11.99 -19.56
C GLY A 95 14.80 12.88 -18.42
N GLY A 96 14.93 12.41 -17.17
CA GLY A 96 14.39 13.13 -16.00
C GLY A 96 12.93 12.78 -15.70
N GLY A 97 12.21 13.70 -15.04
CA GLY A 97 10.88 13.47 -14.49
C GLY A 97 9.77 13.23 -15.50
N ASN A 98 8.78 12.43 -15.09
CA ASN A 98 7.59 12.08 -15.85
C ASN A 98 6.39 12.95 -15.43
N HIS A 99 6.56 14.28 -15.42
CA HIS A 99 5.51 15.23 -15.00
C HIS A 99 5.02 16.05 -16.20
N LYS A 100 3.99 15.56 -16.91
CA LYS A 100 3.43 16.23 -18.10
C LYS A 100 3.02 17.67 -17.80
N GLY A 101 3.46 18.61 -18.62
CA GLY A 101 3.19 20.04 -18.47
C GLY A 101 3.99 20.75 -17.38
N GLN A 102 4.79 20.04 -16.58
CA GLN A 102 5.61 20.62 -15.51
C GLN A 102 7.11 20.33 -15.70
N THR A 103 7.52 19.11 -16.05
CA THR A 103 8.91 18.75 -16.43
C THR A 103 8.87 18.11 -17.81
N CYS A 104 8.87 18.92 -18.86
CA CYS A 104 8.54 18.46 -20.21
C CYS A 104 9.19 19.29 -21.31
N ILE A 105 9.25 18.74 -22.52
CA ILE A 105 9.44 19.49 -23.76
C ILE A 105 8.11 19.59 -24.49
N ASN A 106 7.78 20.79 -24.97
CA ASN A 106 6.57 21.09 -25.72
C ASN A 106 6.92 21.54 -27.14
N LEU A 107 6.13 21.07 -28.12
CA LEU A 107 6.04 21.70 -29.43
C LEU A 107 4.88 22.69 -29.41
N LEU A 108 5.18 23.96 -29.67
CA LEU A 108 4.19 25.03 -29.75
C LEU A 108 3.93 25.39 -31.21
N VAL A 109 2.66 25.41 -31.60
CA VAL A 109 2.19 25.97 -32.88
C VAL A 109 1.15 27.05 -32.54
N ASP A 110 1.27 28.23 -33.14
CA ASP A 110 0.46 29.42 -32.80
C ASP A 110 0.47 29.75 -31.29
N GLY A 111 1.59 29.52 -30.63
CA GLY A 111 1.78 29.75 -29.20
C GLY A 111 1.07 28.74 -28.28
N LYS A 112 0.48 27.66 -28.83
CA LYS A 112 -0.20 26.62 -28.06
C LYS A 112 0.57 25.29 -28.11
N PRO A 113 0.71 24.58 -26.98
CA PRO A 113 1.30 23.24 -26.99
C PRO A 113 0.41 22.26 -27.78
N VAL A 114 0.97 21.71 -28.87
CA VAL A 114 0.32 20.70 -29.71
C VAL A 114 0.88 19.29 -29.52
N ARG A 115 2.09 19.19 -28.94
CA ARG A 115 2.73 17.97 -28.47
C ARG A 115 3.48 18.23 -27.17
N THR A 116 3.53 17.23 -26.30
CA THR A 116 4.30 17.25 -25.05
C THR A 116 4.96 15.91 -24.84
N ALA A 117 6.24 15.93 -24.47
CA ALA A 117 7.01 14.75 -24.09
C ALA A 117 7.69 14.96 -22.75
N VAL A 118 7.91 13.86 -22.04
CA VAL A 118 8.44 13.82 -20.67
C VAL A 118 9.50 12.72 -20.57
N GLY A 119 10.37 12.83 -19.57
CA GLY A 119 11.34 11.78 -19.27
C GLY A 119 10.68 10.53 -18.71
N SER A 120 11.39 9.41 -18.78
CA SER A 120 10.91 8.12 -18.28
C SER A 120 11.06 7.93 -16.76
N ALA A 121 11.60 8.92 -16.03
CA ALA A 121 11.96 8.82 -14.61
C ALA A 121 12.79 7.56 -14.29
N ARG A 122 13.62 7.14 -15.26
CA ARG A 122 14.38 5.90 -15.22
C ARG A 122 15.81 6.14 -14.76
N LYS A 123 16.33 5.22 -13.93
CA LYS A 123 17.76 5.10 -13.64
C LYS A 123 18.27 3.73 -14.03
N ASP A 124 19.50 3.68 -14.54
CA ASP A 124 20.28 2.46 -14.74
C ASP A 124 21.63 2.57 -14.03
N ALA A 125 21.95 1.58 -13.20
CA ALA A 125 23.11 1.58 -12.30
C ALA A 125 23.25 2.90 -11.49
N GLY A 126 22.13 3.48 -11.06
CA GLY A 126 22.07 4.74 -10.31
C GLY A 126 22.25 6.01 -11.15
N ARG A 127 22.35 5.90 -12.47
CA ARG A 127 22.50 7.00 -13.43
C ARG A 127 21.19 7.26 -14.15
N GLU A 128 20.88 8.52 -14.42
CA GLU A 128 19.68 8.86 -15.19
C GLU A 128 19.89 8.52 -16.66
N VAL A 129 18.87 7.98 -17.29
CA VAL A 129 18.94 7.53 -18.69
C VAL A 129 18.13 8.49 -19.55
N MET A 130 18.75 8.97 -20.62
CA MET A 130 18.08 9.63 -21.73
C MET A 130 17.80 8.60 -22.82
N GLU A 131 16.61 8.67 -23.39
CA GLU A 131 16.13 7.76 -24.42
C GLU A 131 15.65 8.58 -25.60
N TRP A 132 15.79 8.02 -26.81
CA TRP A 132 15.23 8.65 -28.00
C TRP A 132 13.71 8.63 -27.92
N ALA A 133 13.10 9.79 -28.16
CA ALA A 133 11.69 9.97 -28.33
C ALA A 133 11.43 10.73 -29.63
N PHE A 134 10.20 10.64 -30.13
CA PHE A 134 9.81 11.37 -31.33
C PHE A 134 8.38 11.87 -31.28
N TRP A 135 8.14 12.91 -32.07
CA TRP A 135 6.82 13.32 -32.51
C TRP A 135 6.66 13.11 -34.00
N ASP A 136 5.54 12.51 -34.40
CA ASP A 136 5.00 12.63 -35.75
C ASP A 136 4.26 13.97 -35.83
N VAL A 137 4.73 14.84 -36.71
CA VAL A 137 4.26 16.22 -36.89
C VAL A 137 3.83 16.47 -38.34
N GLU A 138 3.49 15.41 -39.08
CA GLU A 138 3.03 15.48 -40.47
C GLU A 138 1.94 16.55 -40.66
N GLU A 139 1.01 16.69 -39.72
CA GLU A 139 -0.08 17.66 -39.83
C GLU A 139 0.34 19.13 -39.72
N TYR A 140 1.56 19.39 -39.27
CA TYR A 140 2.13 20.74 -39.12
C TYR A 140 3.22 21.03 -40.17
N ALA A 141 3.40 20.15 -41.16
CA ALA A 141 4.40 20.32 -42.20
C ALA A 141 4.27 21.68 -42.92
N GLY A 142 5.39 22.39 -43.06
CA GLY A 142 5.48 23.75 -43.62
C GLY A 142 5.06 24.87 -42.65
N GLY A 143 4.51 24.54 -41.47
CA GLY A 143 4.12 25.49 -40.44
C GLY A 143 5.29 26.01 -39.60
N LYS A 144 5.03 27.06 -38.84
CA LYS A 144 5.96 27.63 -37.85
C LYS A 144 5.74 27.02 -36.47
N ALA A 145 6.83 26.70 -35.79
CA ALA A 145 6.79 26.13 -34.45
C ALA A 145 7.90 26.68 -33.55
N VAL A 146 7.69 26.53 -32.24
CA VAL A 146 8.65 26.84 -31.18
C VAL A 146 8.75 25.65 -30.24
N LEU A 147 9.95 25.30 -29.82
CA LEU A 147 10.16 24.33 -28.74
C LEU A 147 10.25 25.05 -27.40
N GLN A 148 9.60 24.50 -26.39
CA GLN A 148 9.68 25.00 -25.03
C GLN A 148 10.00 23.85 -24.08
N ILE A 149 11.16 23.91 -23.43
CA ILE A 149 11.54 22.99 -22.36
C ILE A 149 11.17 23.65 -21.04
N VAL A 150 10.38 22.96 -20.23
CA VAL A 150 9.77 23.48 -18.99
C VAL A 150 10.20 22.62 -17.82
N ASP A 151 10.56 23.28 -16.73
CA ASP A 151 10.76 22.67 -15.42
C ASP A 151 10.04 23.53 -14.37
N ASN A 152 8.97 23.03 -13.78
CA ASN A 152 8.14 23.72 -12.80
C ASN A 152 7.69 22.80 -11.65
N HIS A 153 8.10 21.53 -11.65
CA HIS A 153 7.71 20.59 -10.60
C HIS A 153 8.71 20.69 -9.45
N THR A 154 8.22 20.82 -8.21
CA THR A 154 9.09 21.00 -7.03
C THR A 154 9.24 19.75 -6.14
N GLY A 155 8.63 18.63 -6.55
CA GLY A 155 8.71 17.33 -5.88
C GLY A 155 9.78 16.42 -6.46
N GLY A 156 9.82 15.14 -6.04
CA GLY A 156 10.82 14.20 -6.54
C GLY A 156 10.79 14.06 -8.06
N TRP A 157 11.97 14.01 -8.68
CA TRP A 157 12.13 14.08 -10.14
C TRP A 157 11.62 15.41 -10.74
N GLY A 158 11.69 16.49 -9.98
CA GLY A 158 11.43 17.87 -10.43
C GLY A 158 12.56 18.44 -11.29
N HIS A 159 12.95 17.71 -12.35
CA HIS A 159 13.92 18.17 -13.33
C HIS A 159 13.75 17.44 -14.67
N ILE A 160 14.31 17.98 -15.74
CA ILE A 160 14.31 17.40 -17.09
C ILE A 160 15.71 17.46 -17.71
N ASN A 161 16.02 16.42 -18.50
CA ASN A 161 17.19 16.38 -19.36
C ASN A 161 16.73 16.34 -20.82
N VAL A 162 17.29 17.19 -21.69
CA VAL A 162 17.00 17.21 -23.12
C VAL A 162 18.29 17.37 -23.91
N ASP A 163 18.42 16.60 -24.97
CA ASP A 163 19.57 16.64 -25.85
C ASP A 163 19.16 16.28 -27.29
N GLN A 164 20.02 16.62 -28.24
CA GLN A 164 19.96 16.33 -29.66
C GLN A 164 18.56 16.33 -30.29
N ILE A 165 18.09 17.50 -30.70
CA ILE A 165 16.78 17.71 -31.32
C ILE A 165 16.95 17.87 -32.83
N VAL A 166 16.37 16.95 -33.60
CA VAL A 166 16.50 16.92 -35.07
C VAL A 166 15.16 16.72 -35.77
N GLN A 167 14.98 17.34 -36.93
CA GLN A 167 13.91 16.99 -37.85
C GLN A 167 14.40 15.90 -38.82
N SER A 168 13.60 14.86 -39.03
CA SER A 168 13.92 13.74 -39.93
C SER A 168 12.67 13.19 -40.64
N ASP A 169 12.88 12.53 -41.77
CA ASP A 169 11.80 11.81 -42.49
C ASP A 169 11.44 10.47 -41.84
N HIS A 170 12.22 10.02 -40.85
CA HIS A 170 11.97 8.80 -40.09
C HIS A 170 12.17 8.99 -38.57
N PRO A 171 11.47 8.23 -37.72
CA PRO A 171 11.83 8.18 -36.31
C PRO A 171 13.17 7.44 -36.14
N VAL A 172 13.94 7.82 -35.11
CA VAL A 172 15.15 7.07 -34.75
C VAL A 172 14.77 5.63 -34.36
N GLU A 173 15.55 4.65 -34.82
CA GLU A 173 15.30 3.23 -34.52
C GLU A 173 15.31 2.99 -33.01
N GLY A 174 14.24 2.36 -32.50
CA GLY A 174 14.05 2.13 -31.06
C GLY A 174 13.51 3.33 -30.26
N ALA A 175 13.20 4.45 -30.91
CA ALA A 175 12.60 5.62 -30.24
C ALA A 175 11.14 5.38 -29.81
N VAL A 176 10.75 6.01 -28.70
CA VAL A 176 9.39 5.92 -28.16
C VAL A 176 8.53 7.10 -28.66
N GLY A 177 7.41 6.80 -29.33
CA GLY A 177 6.50 7.83 -29.84
C GLY A 177 5.74 8.56 -28.72
N GLN A 178 5.76 9.89 -28.74
CA GLN A 178 5.14 10.76 -27.73
C GLN A 178 4.03 11.64 -28.34
N ASN A 179 3.18 11.05 -29.19
CA ASN A 179 2.23 11.76 -30.05
C ASN A 179 0.94 12.27 -29.37
N ALA A 180 0.83 12.19 -28.04
CA ALA A 180 -0.37 12.61 -27.35
C ALA A 180 -0.39 14.15 -27.17
N PRO A 181 -1.52 14.82 -27.48
CA PRO A 181 -1.69 16.21 -27.06
C PRO A 181 -1.69 16.31 -25.53
N PRO A 182 -1.39 17.49 -24.95
CA PRO A 182 -1.55 17.71 -23.52
C PRO A 182 -2.98 17.38 -23.08
N PRO A 183 -3.18 16.82 -21.87
CA PRO A 183 -4.52 16.60 -21.35
C PRO A 183 -5.24 17.95 -21.20
N SER A 184 -6.50 18.02 -21.66
CA SER A 184 -7.40 19.14 -21.36
C SER A 184 -7.66 19.15 -19.85
N LEU A 185 -7.24 20.23 -19.17
CA LEU A 185 -7.45 20.41 -17.74
C LEU A 185 -8.60 21.39 -17.50
N VAL A 186 -9.55 20.99 -16.65
CA VAL A 186 -10.78 21.73 -16.36
C VAL A 186 -11.07 21.74 -14.86
N ALA A 187 -11.78 22.76 -14.38
CA ALA A 187 -12.33 22.76 -13.04
C ALA A 187 -13.63 21.93 -13.04
N LEU A 188 -13.67 20.87 -12.22
CA LEU A 188 -14.84 20.02 -12.03
C LEU A 188 -15.25 20.04 -10.56
N GLU A 189 -16.56 20.05 -10.33
CA GLU A 189 -17.16 19.91 -9.01
C GLU A 189 -18.50 19.17 -9.10
N ALA A 190 -18.89 18.52 -8.01
CA ALA A 190 -20.20 17.94 -7.82
C ALA A 190 -20.90 18.62 -6.64
N SER A 191 -22.05 19.25 -6.91
CA SER A 191 -22.89 19.85 -5.87
C SER A 191 -23.99 18.88 -5.48
N ILE A 192 -24.03 18.47 -4.21
CA ILE A 192 -24.84 17.34 -3.75
C ILE A 192 -25.69 17.76 -2.55
N ALA A 193 -27.00 17.55 -2.63
CA ALA A 193 -27.89 17.66 -1.47
C ALA A 193 -27.80 16.36 -0.67
N VAL A 194 -27.34 16.45 0.59
CA VAL A 194 -27.16 15.29 1.46
C VAL A 194 -28.50 14.86 2.01
N THR A 195 -29.15 13.95 1.30
CA THR A 195 -30.47 13.40 1.63
C THR A 195 -30.37 12.06 2.34
N ASP A 196 -29.24 11.38 2.19
CA ASP A 196 -29.00 10.03 2.68
C ASP A 196 -27.68 9.95 3.46
N SER A 197 -27.39 8.77 4.04
CA SER A 197 -26.25 8.56 4.94
C SER A 197 -24.88 8.47 4.26
N HIS A 198 -24.79 8.15 2.96
CA HIS A 198 -23.50 7.89 2.30
C HIS A 198 -23.29 8.71 1.02
N LEU A 199 -22.04 9.04 0.75
CA LEU A 199 -21.56 9.54 -0.54
C LEU A 199 -21.07 8.37 -1.38
N LEU A 200 -21.66 8.16 -2.56
CA LEU A 200 -21.16 7.21 -3.54
C LEU A 200 -20.21 7.88 -4.51
N VAL A 201 -19.02 7.31 -4.64
CA VAL A 201 -17.95 7.81 -5.53
C VAL A 201 -17.50 6.66 -6.44
N PRO A 202 -17.53 6.82 -7.78
CA PRO A 202 -17.00 5.81 -8.67
C PRO A 202 -15.47 5.82 -8.60
N VAL A 203 -14.86 4.65 -8.39
CA VAL A 203 -13.42 4.48 -8.22
C VAL A 203 -12.89 3.33 -9.08
N VAL A 204 -11.65 3.47 -9.54
CA VAL A 204 -10.96 2.44 -10.35
C VAL A 204 -9.77 1.86 -9.60
N ASN A 205 -9.46 0.60 -9.88
CA ASN A 205 -8.35 -0.10 -9.25
C ASN A 205 -7.00 0.11 -9.96
N ALA A 206 -7.04 0.52 -11.23
CA ALA A 206 -5.87 0.74 -12.08
C ALA A 206 -5.86 2.19 -12.59
N GLY A 207 -4.69 2.83 -12.55
CA GLY A 207 -4.49 4.20 -12.99
C GLY A 207 -3.47 4.93 -12.11
N ASN A 208 -2.62 5.76 -12.70
CA ASN A 208 -1.51 6.44 -12.00
C ASN A 208 -1.88 7.84 -11.48
N ASP A 209 -3.09 8.31 -11.74
CA ASP A 209 -3.47 9.71 -11.54
C ASP A 209 -4.46 9.86 -10.36
N ALA A 210 -4.03 9.47 -9.16
CA ALA A 210 -4.82 9.71 -7.95
C ALA A 210 -4.94 11.23 -7.69
N ILE A 211 -6.16 11.75 -7.63
CA ILE A 211 -6.44 13.17 -7.43
C ILE A 211 -6.85 13.45 -5.97
N PRO A 212 -6.35 14.55 -5.38
CA PRO A 212 -6.79 14.98 -4.06
C PRO A 212 -8.15 15.69 -4.15
N LEU A 213 -9.20 15.07 -3.63
CA LEU A 213 -10.53 15.67 -3.52
C LEU A 213 -10.84 16.10 -2.09
N GLY A 214 -11.69 17.12 -1.97
CA GLY A 214 -12.28 17.55 -0.70
C GLY A 214 -13.80 17.53 -0.73
N ILE A 215 -14.41 17.22 0.41
CA ILE A 215 -15.83 17.46 0.70
C ILE A 215 -15.93 18.79 1.44
N TYR A 216 -16.78 19.69 0.96
CA TYR A 216 -16.98 21.01 1.54
C TYR A 216 -18.45 21.22 1.96
N ASP A 217 -18.68 21.80 3.14
CA ASP A 217 -19.96 22.43 3.52
C ASP A 217 -19.75 23.96 3.45
N GLY A 218 -20.32 24.60 2.42
CA GLY A 218 -19.97 25.96 2.04
C GLY A 218 -18.48 26.11 1.74
N ASN A 219 -17.77 26.93 2.53
CA ASN A 219 -16.32 27.13 2.41
C ASN A 219 -15.50 26.25 3.38
N THR A 220 -16.15 25.51 4.27
CA THR A 220 -15.47 24.68 5.27
C THR A 220 -15.14 23.33 4.65
N LEU A 221 -13.84 23.01 4.61
CA LEU A 221 -13.36 21.69 4.23
C LEU A 221 -13.67 20.70 5.36
N ILE A 222 -14.49 19.69 5.06
CA ILE A 222 -14.91 18.65 6.01
C ILE A 222 -13.93 17.48 6.01
N GLN A 223 -13.52 17.04 4.82
CA GLN A 223 -12.68 15.86 4.65
C GLN A 223 -11.93 15.89 3.32
N THR A 224 -10.76 15.27 3.25
CA THR A 224 -9.96 15.11 2.01
C THR A 224 -9.59 13.67 1.75
N PHE A 225 -9.43 13.30 0.47
CA PHE A 225 -9.00 11.97 0.05
C PHE A 225 -8.12 12.04 -1.19
N LYS A 226 -7.25 11.06 -1.39
CA LYS A 226 -6.63 10.77 -2.68
C LYS A 226 -7.37 9.62 -3.34
N ILE A 227 -7.99 9.84 -4.49
CA ILE A 227 -8.78 8.82 -5.18
C ILE A 227 -8.45 8.77 -6.67
N THR A 228 -8.63 7.61 -7.30
CA THR A 228 -8.55 7.47 -8.75
C THR A 228 -9.95 7.32 -9.31
N LEU A 229 -10.39 8.29 -10.12
CA LEU A 229 -11.70 8.30 -10.76
C LEU A 229 -11.66 7.58 -12.13
N PRO A 230 -12.76 6.96 -12.58
CA PRO A 230 -12.83 6.40 -13.93
C PRO A 230 -12.87 7.46 -15.02
N ARG A 231 -12.29 7.12 -16.16
CA ARG A 231 -12.54 7.72 -17.47
C ARG A 231 -13.61 6.91 -18.20
N LYS A 232 -14.06 7.40 -19.36
CA LYS A 232 -15.25 6.93 -20.09
C LYS A 232 -15.39 5.39 -20.20
N ASP A 233 -14.31 4.68 -20.49
CA ASP A 233 -14.34 3.24 -20.76
C ASP A 233 -13.75 2.39 -19.60
N ASP A 234 -13.43 3.02 -18.46
CA ASP A 234 -12.83 2.31 -17.34
C ASP A 234 -13.87 1.47 -16.59
N ALA A 235 -13.50 0.22 -16.27
CA ALA A 235 -14.25 -0.58 -15.31
C ALA A 235 -14.06 0.00 -13.90
N TYR A 236 -15.16 0.32 -13.22
CA TYR A 236 -15.16 0.93 -11.89
C TYR A 236 -16.10 0.21 -10.93
N TRP A 237 -15.94 0.51 -9.65
CA TRP A 237 -16.89 0.16 -8.59
C TRP A 237 -17.22 1.40 -7.75
N GLU A 238 -18.29 1.34 -6.96
CA GLU A 238 -18.73 2.46 -6.14
C GLU A 238 -18.22 2.31 -4.70
N ALA A 239 -17.31 3.21 -4.31
CA ALA A 239 -16.96 3.46 -2.93
C ALA A 239 -18.14 4.16 -2.23
N ALA A 240 -18.40 3.81 -0.98
CA ALA A 240 -19.43 4.46 -0.17
C ALA A 240 -18.78 5.03 1.10
N TYR A 241 -18.92 6.33 1.30
CA TYR A 241 -18.33 7.03 2.42
C TYR A 241 -19.42 7.60 3.34
N PRO A 242 -19.39 7.31 4.65
CA PRO A 242 -20.46 7.71 5.57
C PRO A 242 -20.42 9.22 5.85
N LEU A 243 -21.44 9.94 5.41
CA LEU A 243 -21.61 11.39 5.59
C LEU A 243 -22.30 11.73 6.92
N ASP A 244 -23.07 10.80 7.46
CA ASP A 244 -23.77 10.93 8.74
C ASP A 244 -22.82 11.17 9.92
N HIS A 245 -21.62 10.58 9.89
CA HIS A 245 -20.54 10.85 10.85
C HIS A 245 -20.22 12.34 10.99
N PHE A 246 -20.36 13.12 9.91
CA PHE A 246 -20.04 14.55 9.87
C PHE A 246 -21.25 15.45 10.15
N GLY A 247 -22.42 14.89 10.48
CA GLY A 247 -23.63 15.66 10.75
C GLY A 247 -24.15 16.44 9.53
N LEU A 248 -23.88 15.94 8.31
CA LEU A 248 -24.17 16.64 7.06
C LEU A 248 -25.59 16.40 6.53
N LEU A 249 -26.42 15.58 7.19
CA LEU A 249 -27.78 15.30 6.73
C LEU A 249 -28.61 16.60 6.59
N GLY A 250 -29.24 16.78 5.42
CA GLY A 250 -30.00 17.98 5.07
C GLY A 250 -29.15 19.17 4.60
N ARG A 251 -27.81 19.05 4.55
CA ARG A 251 -26.90 20.09 4.05
C ARG A 251 -26.69 19.99 2.54
N GLN A 252 -26.19 21.07 1.94
CA GLN A 252 -25.68 21.08 0.58
C GLN A 252 -24.15 21.03 0.65
N ILE A 253 -23.54 20.02 0.03
CA ILE A 253 -22.08 19.88 -0.02
C ILE A 253 -21.56 20.06 -1.44
N THR A 254 -20.27 20.39 -1.54
CA THR A 254 -19.52 20.39 -2.80
C THR A 254 -18.35 19.41 -2.71
N VAL A 255 -18.23 18.52 -3.69
CA VAL A 255 -17.07 17.65 -3.86
C VAL A 255 -16.23 18.18 -5.03
N LYS A 256 -14.97 18.55 -4.76
CA LYS A 256 -14.09 19.15 -5.77
C LYS A 256 -12.61 18.93 -5.44
N PRO A 257 -11.68 19.10 -6.41
CA PRO A 257 -10.26 19.08 -6.13
C PRO A 257 -9.89 20.10 -5.05
N ILE A 258 -9.00 19.72 -4.14
CA ILE A 258 -8.51 20.65 -3.12
C ILE A 258 -7.77 21.83 -3.77
N GLU A 259 -7.79 22.99 -3.12
CA GLU A 259 -7.03 24.19 -3.54
C GLU A 259 -7.36 24.71 -4.96
N GLY A 260 -8.55 24.38 -5.49
CA GLY A 260 -8.97 24.84 -6.83
C GLY A 260 -8.24 24.14 -7.98
N GLY A 261 -7.67 22.96 -7.72
CA GLY A 261 -6.93 22.19 -8.71
C GLY A 261 -7.76 21.87 -9.96
N LEU A 262 -7.13 21.98 -11.13
CA LEU A 262 -7.70 21.50 -12.38
C LEU A 262 -7.47 20.00 -12.51
N VAL A 263 -8.42 19.30 -13.10
CA VAL A 263 -8.35 17.85 -13.36
C VAL A 263 -8.54 17.57 -14.84
N ASN A 264 -8.13 16.38 -15.27
CA ASN A 264 -8.34 15.94 -16.64
C ASN A 264 -9.84 15.93 -16.98
N GLU A 265 -10.21 16.54 -18.11
CA GLU A 265 -11.59 16.60 -18.60
C GLU A 265 -12.23 15.22 -18.77
N ALA A 266 -11.44 14.18 -18.97
CA ALA A 266 -11.90 12.80 -19.01
C ALA A 266 -12.62 12.33 -17.73
N TYR A 267 -12.48 13.03 -16.60
CA TYR A 267 -13.19 12.72 -15.36
C TYR A 267 -14.59 13.36 -15.25
N ARG A 268 -15.04 14.13 -16.25
CA ARG A 268 -16.35 14.81 -16.22
C ARG A 268 -17.50 13.86 -15.91
N ASP A 269 -17.51 12.70 -16.55
CA ASP A 269 -18.55 11.69 -16.34
C ASP A 269 -18.49 11.07 -14.93
N ALA A 270 -17.30 10.95 -14.34
CA ALA A 270 -17.14 10.47 -12.98
C ALA A 270 -17.71 11.45 -11.95
N PHE A 271 -17.43 12.75 -12.10
CA PHE A 271 -18.00 13.81 -11.25
C PHE A 271 -19.53 13.84 -11.32
N ALA A 272 -20.11 13.66 -12.51
CA ALA A 272 -21.56 13.63 -12.70
C ALA A 272 -22.24 12.42 -12.02
N ARG A 273 -21.49 11.37 -11.67
CA ARG A 273 -21.99 10.16 -11.00
C ARG A 273 -21.90 10.21 -9.47
N ILE A 274 -21.18 11.17 -8.91
CA ILE A 274 -21.05 11.35 -7.46
C ILE A 274 -22.41 11.78 -6.91
N ARG A 275 -22.94 11.04 -5.94
CA ARG A 275 -24.29 11.25 -5.40
C ARG A 275 -24.43 10.74 -3.97
N CYS A 276 -25.50 11.14 -3.29
CA CYS A 276 -25.92 10.51 -2.04
C CYS A 276 -26.70 9.21 -2.29
N HIS A 277 -26.64 8.29 -1.31
CA HIS A 277 -27.40 7.05 -1.28
C HIS A 277 -27.57 6.52 0.15
N ASP A 278 -28.65 5.78 0.40
CA ASP A 278 -28.98 5.13 1.68
C ASP A 278 -28.11 3.88 1.97
N GLY A 279 -26.79 4.10 2.06
CA GLY A 279 -25.82 3.06 2.37
C GLY A 279 -25.18 2.42 1.13
N LEU A 280 -24.48 1.31 1.35
CA LEU A 280 -23.78 0.55 0.30
C LEU A 280 -24.79 -0.08 -0.69
N PRO A 281 -24.81 0.32 -1.98
CA PRO A 281 -25.73 -0.23 -2.96
C PRO A 281 -25.47 -1.73 -3.19
N ALA A 282 -26.53 -2.52 -3.03
CA ALA A 282 -26.72 -3.96 -3.29
C ALA A 282 -25.83 -5.00 -2.57
N GLY A 283 -26.46 -6.12 -2.13
CA GLY A 283 -25.87 -7.45 -2.04
C GLY A 283 -24.85 -7.75 -0.93
N LYS A 284 -25.17 -7.51 0.36
CA LYS A 284 -24.28 -7.89 1.50
C LYS A 284 -23.63 -9.26 1.34
N ALA A 285 -24.39 -10.29 0.93
CA ALA A 285 -23.85 -11.63 0.67
C ALA A 285 -23.11 -11.74 -0.68
N ALA A 286 -23.57 -11.05 -1.73
CA ALA A 286 -22.98 -11.10 -3.07
C ALA A 286 -21.58 -10.44 -3.14
N ASP A 287 -21.31 -9.43 -2.30
CA ASP A 287 -19.98 -8.82 -2.19
C ASP A 287 -18.94 -9.84 -1.70
N TYR A 288 -19.31 -10.71 -0.76
CA TYR A 288 -18.45 -11.79 -0.27
C TYR A 288 -18.41 -13.03 -1.18
N ALA A 289 -19.34 -13.12 -2.14
CA ALA A 289 -19.39 -14.19 -3.13
C ALA A 289 -18.49 -13.93 -4.36
N LYS A 290 -17.82 -12.78 -4.44
CA LYS A 290 -16.93 -12.44 -5.57
C LYS A 290 -15.83 -13.51 -5.76
N PRO A 291 -15.39 -13.77 -7.00
CA PRO A 291 -14.29 -14.69 -7.28
C PRO A 291 -13.06 -14.37 -6.43
N TYR A 292 -12.33 -15.40 -5.99
CA TYR A 292 -11.10 -15.25 -5.20
C TYR A 292 -11.25 -14.42 -3.92
N ARG A 293 -12.48 -14.34 -3.41
CA ARG A 293 -12.78 -13.82 -2.07
C ARG A 293 -12.70 -14.95 -1.06
N ASN A 294 -11.82 -14.83 -0.08
CA ASN A 294 -11.73 -15.79 1.01
C ASN A 294 -13.05 -15.90 1.78
N GLN A 295 -13.39 -17.12 2.19
CA GLN A 295 -14.71 -17.48 2.69
C GLN A 295 -14.74 -17.68 4.20
N PHE A 296 -13.61 -17.99 4.83
CA PHE A 296 -13.54 -18.11 6.29
C PHE A 296 -12.43 -17.28 6.92
N HIS A 297 -11.76 -16.45 6.11
CA HIS A 297 -10.83 -15.42 6.57
C HIS A 297 -11.48 -14.03 6.52
N PRO A 298 -11.51 -13.28 7.65
CA PRO A 298 -12.15 -11.98 7.71
C PRO A 298 -11.48 -10.98 6.76
N SER A 299 -12.28 -10.08 6.19
CA SER A 299 -11.82 -9.03 5.28
C SER A 299 -12.88 -7.96 5.08
N THR A 300 -12.46 -6.70 4.94
CA THR A 300 -13.36 -5.53 4.78
C THR A 300 -14.33 -5.74 3.62
N ARG A 301 -15.60 -5.37 3.70
CA ARG A 301 -16.56 -5.66 2.64
C ARG A 301 -16.20 -5.03 1.29
N ARG A 302 -15.64 -3.81 1.31
CA ARG A 302 -15.08 -3.12 0.15
C ARG A 302 -13.81 -2.36 0.54
N GLY A 303 -12.97 -2.04 -0.44
CA GLY A 303 -11.74 -1.28 -0.27
C GLY A 303 -10.52 -2.11 0.12
N TRP A 304 -9.59 -1.49 0.82
CA TRP A 304 -8.36 -2.12 1.29
C TRP A 304 -8.42 -2.33 2.79
N ASN A 305 -7.94 -3.48 3.29
CA ASN A 305 -7.50 -3.62 4.66
C ASN A 305 -6.01 -3.99 4.70
N ASN A 306 -5.29 -3.61 5.75
CA ASN A 306 -3.99 -4.21 6.07
C ASN A 306 -3.93 -4.60 7.53
N ASP A 307 -3.13 -3.92 8.34
CA ASP A 307 -2.78 -4.29 9.69
C ASP A 307 -4.04 -4.45 10.56
N PRO A 308 -4.21 -5.58 11.29
CA PRO A 308 -5.16 -5.65 12.39
C PRO A 308 -4.73 -4.65 13.47
N ASN A 309 -5.67 -3.93 14.05
CA ASN A 309 -5.44 -2.85 15.00
C ASN A 309 -6.44 -2.92 16.14
N GLY A 310 -6.15 -2.21 17.23
CA GLY A 310 -7.13 -1.96 18.28
C GLY A 310 -7.67 -3.22 18.96
N MET A 311 -7.01 -4.38 18.79
CA MET A 311 -7.63 -5.66 19.12
C MET A 311 -7.81 -5.83 20.62
N VAL A 312 -9.07 -5.93 21.06
CA VAL A 312 -9.43 -5.95 22.48
C VAL A 312 -10.70 -6.75 22.69
N TYR A 313 -10.78 -7.46 23.81
CA TYR A 313 -12.03 -8.02 24.30
C TYR A 313 -12.68 -7.03 25.28
N HIS A 314 -13.92 -6.64 25.02
CA HIS A 314 -14.67 -5.71 25.86
C HIS A 314 -16.15 -6.08 25.86
N ASP A 315 -16.78 -6.07 27.04
CA ASP A 315 -18.21 -6.30 27.24
C ASP A 315 -18.82 -7.48 26.46
N GLY A 316 -18.13 -8.63 26.46
CA GLY A 316 -18.63 -9.86 25.84
C GLY A 316 -18.21 -10.07 24.38
N LYS A 317 -17.46 -9.14 23.80
CA LYS A 317 -17.12 -9.13 22.37
C LYS A 317 -15.64 -8.99 22.13
N TYR A 318 -15.17 -9.63 21.07
CA TYR A 318 -13.87 -9.38 20.45
C TYR A 318 -14.03 -8.27 19.41
N HIS A 319 -13.27 -7.18 19.57
CA HIS A 319 -13.20 -6.08 18.62
C HIS A 319 -11.92 -6.21 17.80
N LEU A 320 -12.06 -6.36 16.49
CA LEU A 320 -10.96 -6.31 15.52
C LEU A 320 -11.10 -5.01 14.72
N TYR A 321 -10.25 -4.03 15.00
CA TYR A 321 -10.11 -2.86 14.13
C TYR A 321 -9.02 -3.12 13.11
N TYR A 322 -8.92 -2.27 12.09
CA TYR A 322 -7.88 -2.43 11.06
C TYR A 322 -7.69 -1.19 10.21
N GLN A 323 -6.47 -0.97 9.73
CA GLN A 323 -6.21 0.05 8.72
C GLN A 323 -7.05 -0.19 7.46
N HIS A 324 -7.78 0.84 7.02
CA HIS A 324 -8.79 0.76 5.97
C HIS A 324 -8.71 1.91 4.97
N ASN A 325 -8.69 1.61 3.66
CA ASN A 325 -8.97 2.59 2.59
C ASN A 325 -10.39 2.38 2.04
N PRO A 326 -11.34 3.30 2.27
CA PRO A 326 -12.70 3.16 1.75
C PRO A 326 -12.83 3.48 0.25
N PHE A 327 -11.81 4.10 -0.38
CA PHE A 327 -11.87 4.59 -1.75
C PHE A 327 -11.01 3.82 -2.76
N GLY A 328 -10.43 2.70 -2.36
CA GLY A 328 -9.57 1.93 -3.26
C GLY A 328 -9.13 0.61 -2.67
N ILE A 329 -8.71 -0.30 -3.54
CA ILE A 329 -8.14 -1.60 -3.17
C ILE A 329 -6.60 -1.57 -3.06
N GLY A 330 -6.05 -0.37 -2.91
CA GLY A 330 -4.63 -0.11 -2.67
C GLY A 330 -4.44 0.75 -1.44
N TRP A 331 -3.21 0.82 -0.97
CA TRP A 331 -2.85 1.59 0.20
C TRP A 331 -3.04 3.12 -0.01
N GLY A 332 -3.72 3.76 0.94
CA GLY A 332 -3.95 5.21 0.99
C GLY A 332 -5.20 5.54 1.80
N ASN A 333 -5.39 6.80 2.16
CA ASN A 333 -6.53 7.26 2.97
C ASN A 333 -6.80 6.42 4.24
N MET A 334 -5.81 6.18 5.10
CA MET A 334 -5.98 5.22 6.21
C MET A 334 -6.98 5.72 7.28
N HIS A 335 -8.07 4.96 7.39
CA HIS A 335 -9.06 4.97 8.47
C HIS A 335 -8.88 3.71 9.33
N TRP A 336 -9.64 3.55 10.41
CA TRP A 336 -9.83 2.25 11.04
C TRP A 336 -11.22 1.69 10.74
N GLY A 337 -11.28 0.59 10.01
CA GLY A 337 -12.49 -0.25 9.94
C GLY A 337 -12.67 -1.07 11.21
N HIS A 338 -13.81 -1.74 11.35
CA HIS A 338 -14.18 -2.45 12.58
C HIS A 338 -14.99 -3.72 12.31
N PHE A 339 -14.59 -4.82 12.94
CA PHE A 339 -15.35 -6.04 13.09
C PHE A 339 -15.60 -6.35 14.57
N GLU A 340 -16.81 -6.83 14.88
CA GLU A 340 -17.12 -7.45 16.17
C GLU A 340 -17.34 -8.96 15.99
N SER A 341 -16.94 -9.74 16.98
CA SER A 341 -17.30 -11.16 17.08
C SER A 341 -17.54 -11.56 18.53
N THR A 342 -18.48 -12.47 18.77
CA THR A 342 -18.67 -13.12 20.08
C THR A 342 -17.98 -14.46 20.16
N ASP A 343 -17.37 -14.94 19.06
CA ASP A 343 -16.81 -16.27 18.99
C ASP A 343 -15.50 -16.42 18.21
N LEU A 344 -14.86 -15.30 17.86
CA LEU A 344 -13.62 -15.18 17.08
C LEU A 344 -13.70 -15.66 15.62
N ILE A 345 -14.80 -16.26 15.19
CA ILE A 345 -14.92 -16.91 13.88
C ILE A 345 -15.90 -16.17 13.00
N HIS A 346 -17.08 -15.87 13.52
CA HIS A 346 -18.11 -15.14 12.79
C HIS A 346 -18.01 -13.66 13.12
N TRP A 347 -17.73 -12.85 12.11
CA TRP A 347 -17.47 -11.42 12.26
C TRP A 347 -18.60 -10.60 11.65
N GLU A 348 -19.06 -9.60 12.39
CA GLU A 348 -19.98 -8.57 11.91
C GLU A 348 -19.20 -7.28 11.64
N GLU A 349 -19.21 -6.83 10.39
CA GLU A 349 -18.63 -5.53 10.04
C GLU A 349 -19.47 -4.39 10.64
N LYS A 350 -18.79 -3.46 11.28
CA LYS A 350 -19.35 -2.25 11.89
C LYS A 350 -18.94 -1.01 11.10
N PRO A 351 -19.52 0.17 11.39
CA PRO A 351 -19.07 1.42 10.80
C PRO A 351 -17.58 1.67 11.01
N ILE A 352 -17.00 2.55 10.19
CA ILE A 352 -15.62 3.02 10.38
C ILE A 352 -15.50 3.64 11.78
N ALA A 353 -14.53 3.17 12.57
CA ALA A 353 -14.34 3.56 13.96
C ALA A 353 -13.45 4.81 14.13
N LEU A 354 -12.39 4.92 13.33
CA LEU A 354 -11.53 6.12 13.28
C LEU A 354 -11.43 6.65 11.86
N PHE A 355 -11.73 7.94 11.70
CA PHE A 355 -11.65 8.63 10.41
C PHE A 355 -10.36 9.41 10.32
N GLN A 356 -9.67 9.32 9.18
CA GLN A 356 -8.56 10.24 8.90
C GLN A 356 -9.03 11.70 9.01
N LYS A 357 -8.15 12.62 9.37
CA LYS A 357 -8.50 14.06 9.37
C LYS A 357 -8.20 14.69 8.03
N THR A 358 -7.08 14.32 7.41
CA THR A 358 -6.67 14.77 6.07
C THR A 358 -5.79 13.72 5.40
N VAL A 359 -5.46 13.91 4.12
CA VAL A 359 -4.45 13.09 3.42
C VAL A 359 -3.03 13.20 4.00
N LYS A 360 -2.78 14.09 4.96
CA LYS A 360 -1.51 14.20 5.72
C LYS A 360 -1.64 13.72 7.16
N ASP A 361 -2.85 13.46 7.64
CA ASP A 361 -3.18 13.03 8.99
C ASP A 361 -4.11 11.82 8.90
N MET A 362 -3.50 10.70 8.54
CA MET A 362 -4.12 9.38 8.44
C MET A 362 -3.97 8.61 9.75
N MET A 363 -4.89 7.66 9.97
CA MET A 363 -4.91 6.82 11.16
C MET A 363 -4.12 5.54 10.90
N PHE A 364 -2.83 5.58 11.24
CA PHE A 364 -1.94 4.43 11.16
C PHE A 364 -2.19 3.45 12.32
N SER A 365 -1.40 2.39 12.37
CA SER A 365 -1.62 1.24 13.23
C SER A 365 -1.42 1.58 14.71
N GLY A 366 -1.93 0.71 15.57
CA GLY A 366 -1.74 0.74 17.01
C GLY A 366 -2.69 -0.23 17.72
N GLY A 367 -2.61 -0.28 19.05
CA GLY A 367 -3.31 -1.26 19.88
C GLY A 367 -4.62 -0.77 20.52
N GLY A 368 -5.38 -1.71 21.09
CA GLY A 368 -6.58 -1.43 21.88
C GLY A 368 -6.46 -2.05 23.27
N PHE A 369 -7.11 -1.45 24.26
CA PHE A 369 -7.07 -1.89 25.66
C PHE A 369 -8.23 -1.28 26.45
N VAL A 370 -8.51 -1.82 27.64
CA VAL A 370 -9.52 -1.28 28.56
C VAL A 370 -8.85 -0.64 29.78
N ASP A 371 -9.19 0.62 30.07
CA ASP A 371 -8.86 1.27 31.34
C ASP A 371 -9.92 0.91 32.39
N PHE A 372 -9.71 -0.23 33.06
CA PHE A 372 -10.61 -0.71 34.10
C PHE A 372 -10.67 0.22 35.33
N ASN A 373 -9.58 0.92 35.63
CA ASN A 373 -9.39 1.61 36.90
C ASN A 373 -9.57 3.14 36.80
N ASN A 374 -10.15 3.64 35.70
CA ASN A 374 -10.35 5.07 35.47
C ASN A 374 -9.05 5.88 35.61
N SER A 375 -7.93 5.32 35.15
CA SER A 375 -6.62 5.96 35.14
C SER A 375 -6.67 7.31 34.40
N ALA A 376 -7.44 7.37 33.31
CA ALA A 376 -7.59 8.57 32.48
C ALA A 376 -8.56 9.63 33.04
N GLY A 377 -9.34 9.33 34.08
CA GLY A 377 -10.39 10.22 34.60
C GLY A 377 -11.58 10.37 33.65
N LEU A 378 -11.88 9.36 32.82
CA LEU A 378 -12.98 9.33 31.85
C LEU A 378 -14.10 8.35 32.21
N GLY A 379 -13.93 7.54 33.25
CA GLY A 379 -14.82 6.46 33.67
C GLY A 379 -14.05 5.15 33.87
N GLU A 380 -14.61 4.26 34.70
CA GLU A 380 -14.14 2.88 34.82
C GLU A 380 -14.58 2.05 33.60
N ASN A 381 -13.89 0.94 33.32
CA ASN A 381 -14.17 0.04 32.20
C ASN A 381 -14.21 0.73 30.82
N MET A 382 -13.36 1.74 30.62
CA MET A 382 -13.34 2.56 29.41
C MET A 382 -12.48 1.91 28.32
N GLN A 383 -13.04 1.67 27.14
CA GLN A 383 -12.27 1.15 26.00
C GLN A 383 -11.46 2.25 25.33
N PHE A 384 -10.19 1.97 25.04
CA PHE A 384 -9.27 2.86 24.36
C PHE A 384 -8.73 2.25 23.06
N ALA A 385 -8.45 3.14 22.11
CA ALA A 385 -7.63 2.91 20.93
C ALA A 385 -6.38 3.79 20.99
N ALA A 386 -5.22 3.20 20.77
CA ALA A 386 -3.96 3.89 20.53
C ALA A 386 -3.60 3.78 19.06
N PHE A 387 -3.21 4.87 18.42
CA PHE A 387 -2.90 4.89 16.99
C PHE A 387 -1.87 5.96 16.67
N THR A 388 -1.10 5.74 15.61
CA THR A 388 -0.23 6.78 15.06
C THR A 388 -1.03 7.69 14.12
N SER A 389 -1.10 8.98 14.42
CA SER A 389 -1.47 10.00 13.43
C SER A 389 -0.25 10.35 12.59
N THR A 390 -0.33 10.21 11.27
CA THR A 390 0.79 10.58 10.38
C THR A 390 1.13 12.07 10.39
N GLY A 391 0.21 12.91 10.88
CA GLY A 391 0.38 14.36 10.93
C GLY A 391 0.84 14.88 12.30
N ARG A 392 0.66 14.09 13.37
CA ARG A 392 0.78 14.58 14.75
C ARG A 392 1.74 13.75 15.61
N GLY A 393 1.67 12.42 15.55
CA GLY A 393 2.39 11.52 16.46
C GLY A 393 1.46 10.45 17.05
N GLU A 394 1.81 9.89 18.20
CA GLU A 394 1.01 8.87 18.85
C GLU A 394 -0.17 9.48 19.59
N CYS A 395 -1.37 8.98 19.30
CA CYS A 395 -2.64 9.50 19.78
C CYS A 395 -3.41 8.42 20.52
N LEU A 396 -4.25 8.84 21.47
CA LEU A 396 -5.24 8.01 22.13
C LEU A 396 -6.66 8.51 21.86
N ALA A 397 -7.59 7.58 21.75
CA ALA A 397 -9.01 7.87 21.70
C ALA A 397 -9.77 6.86 22.59
N TYR A 398 -10.94 7.26 23.08
CA TYR A 398 -11.77 6.45 23.97
C TYR A 398 -13.19 6.33 23.44
N SER A 399 -13.85 5.21 23.73
CA SER A 399 -15.21 4.93 23.29
C SER A 399 -16.18 4.89 24.47
N THR A 400 -17.31 5.57 24.32
CA THR A 400 -18.42 5.59 25.29
C THR A 400 -19.65 4.82 24.79
N ASP A 401 -19.54 4.17 23.63
CA ASP A 401 -20.64 3.49 22.93
C ASP A 401 -20.30 2.02 22.60
N GLY A 402 -19.41 1.41 23.41
CA GLY A 402 -19.04 0.00 23.28
C GLY A 402 -18.15 -0.28 22.07
N GLY A 403 -17.22 0.62 21.77
CA GLY A 403 -16.23 0.45 20.70
C GLY A 403 -16.72 0.79 19.30
N ILE A 404 -17.89 1.40 19.15
CA ILE A 404 -18.44 1.73 17.81
C ILE A 404 -17.81 3.02 17.27
N SER A 405 -17.64 4.03 18.13
CA SER A 405 -16.98 5.29 17.78
C SER A 405 -16.05 5.76 18.89
N PHE A 406 -15.12 6.64 18.53
CA PHE A 406 -14.05 7.09 19.42
C PHE A 406 -13.92 8.61 19.43
N ALA A 407 -13.79 9.17 20.63
CA ALA A 407 -13.39 10.55 20.86
C ALA A 407 -11.89 10.61 21.17
N GLU A 408 -11.15 11.47 20.46
CA GLU A 408 -9.73 11.69 20.71
C GLU A 408 -9.48 12.41 22.04
N LEU A 409 -8.39 12.08 22.74
CA LEU A 409 -7.94 12.85 23.88
C LEU A 409 -7.53 14.28 23.47
N PRO A 410 -7.86 15.31 24.28
CA PRO A 410 -7.45 16.68 24.00
C PRO A 410 -5.93 16.89 24.05
N GLU A 411 -5.19 16.01 24.75
CA GLU A 411 -3.73 16.02 24.83
C GLU A 411 -3.03 15.43 23.59
N ASN A 412 -3.78 14.92 22.61
CA ASN A 412 -3.16 14.32 21.42
C ASN A 412 -2.33 15.34 20.62
N PRO A 413 -1.13 14.94 20.13
CA PRO A 413 -0.50 13.64 20.32
C PRO A 413 0.09 13.51 21.75
N VAL A 414 -0.13 12.36 22.39
CA VAL A 414 0.40 12.06 23.73
C VAL A 414 1.90 11.77 23.72
N VAL A 415 2.45 11.34 22.57
CA VAL A 415 3.89 11.16 22.34
C VAL A 415 4.24 11.61 20.91
N VAL A 416 5.36 12.33 20.77
CA VAL A 416 5.90 12.76 19.47
C VAL A 416 7.30 12.17 19.28
N HIS A 417 7.52 11.45 18.18
CA HIS A 417 8.81 10.89 17.78
C HIS A 417 8.79 10.54 16.28
N LYS A 418 9.91 10.07 15.71
CA LYS A 418 9.96 9.53 14.34
C LYS A 418 9.72 8.03 14.33
N GLY A 419 8.47 7.62 14.32
CA GLY A 419 8.11 6.22 14.40
C GLY A 419 6.62 5.99 14.22
N ARG A 420 6.12 4.84 14.68
CA ARG A 420 4.71 4.45 14.59
C ARG A 420 4.37 3.21 15.43
N ASP A 421 3.09 2.88 15.45
CA ASP A 421 2.47 1.63 15.90
C ASP A 421 2.59 1.41 17.42
N PRO A 422 1.87 2.19 18.25
CA PRO A 422 1.98 2.10 19.70
C PRO A 422 1.21 0.89 20.22
N LYS A 423 1.91 0.00 20.93
CA LYS A 423 1.30 -1.03 21.78
C LYS A 423 1.31 -0.56 23.21
N ILE A 424 0.12 -0.47 23.81
CA ILE A 424 -0.04 -0.12 25.22
C ILE A 424 -0.45 -1.34 26.02
N ILE A 425 0.19 -1.54 27.16
CA ILE A 425 -0.13 -2.60 28.13
C ILE A 425 -0.21 -2.01 29.53
N TRP A 426 -1.02 -2.65 30.37
CA TRP A 426 -0.97 -2.45 31.81
C TRP A 426 0.14 -3.30 32.42
N TYR A 427 1.07 -2.68 33.14
CA TYR A 427 2.15 -3.36 33.85
C TYR A 427 1.79 -3.50 35.33
N GLU A 428 1.19 -4.64 35.66
CA GLU A 428 0.65 -4.95 37.00
C GLU A 428 1.65 -4.72 38.15
N PRO A 429 2.94 -5.13 38.08
CA PRO A 429 3.85 -5.02 39.23
C PRO A 429 4.08 -3.59 39.76
N GLU A 430 3.94 -2.56 38.91
CA GLU A 430 4.10 -1.16 39.30
C GLU A 430 2.82 -0.32 39.14
N GLN A 431 1.72 -0.98 38.75
CA GLN A 431 0.42 -0.37 38.48
C GLN A 431 0.54 0.88 37.60
N LYS A 432 1.04 0.67 36.38
CA LYS A 432 1.26 1.74 35.40
C LYS A 432 1.02 1.25 33.99
N TRP A 433 0.76 2.19 33.09
CA TRP A 433 0.69 1.95 31.66
C TRP A 433 2.08 2.02 31.04
N VAL A 434 2.34 1.14 30.08
CA VAL A 434 3.58 1.09 29.29
C VAL A 434 3.21 1.13 27.82
N MET A 435 3.89 1.98 27.05
CA MET A 435 3.84 2.00 25.60
C MET A 435 5.15 1.44 25.05
N ALA A 436 5.06 0.47 24.15
CA ALA A 436 6.14 0.07 23.25
C ALA A 436 5.80 0.58 21.85
N VAL A 437 6.73 1.29 21.20
CA VAL A 437 6.47 1.92 19.90
C VAL A 437 7.69 1.84 18.99
N TYR A 438 7.49 1.53 17.70
CA TYR A 438 8.58 1.48 16.73
C TYR A 438 9.13 2.90 16.52
N ASN A 439 10.44 3.07 16.58
CA ASN A 439 11.08 4.37 16.52
C ASN A 439 12.33 4.34 15.64
N THR A 440 12.69 5.46 15.03
CA THR A 440 13.83 5.61 14.12
C THR A 440 14.74 6.77 14.47
N GLU A 441 14.48 7.43 15.60
CA GLU A 441 15.36 8.47 16.13
C GLU A 441 16.62 7.88 16.76
N GLU A 442 17.72 8.60 16.57
CA GLU A 442 18.96 8.31 17.26
C GLU A 442 18.82 8.66 18.75
N CYS A 443 19.25 7.74 19.61
CA CYS A 443 19.32 7.92 21.05
C CYS A 443 20.54 7.19 21.63
N ASP A 444 20.86 7.44 22.90
CA ASP A 444 22.04 6.87 23.57
C ASP A 444 22.04 5.33 23.52
N GLU A 445 20.87 4.72 23.67
CA GLU A 445 20.70 3.26 23.56
C GLU A 445 21.09 2.73 22.16
N THR A 446 20.70 3.43 21.09
CA THR A 446 21.05 3.04 19.72
C THR A 446 22.51 3.32 19.36
N LYS A 447 23.15 4.30 20.00
CA LYS A 447 24.59 4.58 19.85
C LYS A 447 25.43 3.52 20.57
N ALA A 448 25.02 3.16 21.79
CA ALA A 448 25.70 2.16 22.60
C ALA A 448 25.66 0.76 21.96
N VAL A 449 24.54 0.41 21.31
CA VAL A 449 24.37 -0.86 20.60
C VAL A 449 23.95 -0.60 19.15
N PRO A 450 24.89 -0.46 18.20
CA PRO A 450 24.57 -0.26 16.79
C PRO A 450 23.77 -1.43 16.18
N LEU A 451 22.97 -1.15 15.15
CA LEU A 451 22.29 -2.20 14.40
C LEU A 451 23.29 -3.06 13.61
N GLY A 452 23.06 -4.37 13.61
CA GLY A 452 23.74 -5.30 12.71
C GLY A 452 23.23 -5.19 11.27
N GLY A 453 24.15 -5.41 10.32
CA GLY A 453 23.85 -5.45 8.89
C GLY A 453 23.55 -4.09 8.25
N LYS A 454 23.25 -4.10 6.95
CA LYS A 454 22.86 -2.90 6.20
C LYS A 454 21.36 -2.65 6.39
N GLN A 455 21.01 -1.58 7.11
CA GLN A 455 19.63 -1.17 7.35
C GLN A 455 19.36 0.20 6.71
N LYS A 456 18.15 0.37 6.14
CA LYS A 456 17.70 1.66 5.62
C LYS A 456 17.55 2.70 6.75
N HIS A 457 17.07 2.27 7.91
CA HIS A 457 16.93 3.08 9.12
C HIS A 457 17.93 2.60 10.17
N VAL A 458 19.14 3.16 10.16
CA VAL A 458 20.27 2.72 11.01
C VAL A 458 20.03 2.90 12.51
N PHE A 459 19.05 3.73 12.89
CA PHE A 459 18.63 3.94 14.29
C PHE A 459 17.29 3.29 14.62
N ALA A 460 16.75 2.41 13.77
CA ALA A 460 15.53 1.68 14.07
C ALA A 460 15.63 0.98 15.43
N ASN A 461 14.64 1.19 16.27
CA ASN A 461 14.52 0.63 17.62
C ASN A 461 13.04 0.53 18.00
N CYS A 462 12.77 0.02 19.20
CA CYS A 462 11.47 0.19 19.85
C CYS A 462 11.67 0.95 21.15
N ALA A 463 11.05 2.12 21.25
CA ALA A 463 11.09 2.97 22.44
C ALA A 463 10.02 2.55 23.44
N PHE A 464 10.32 2.76 24.72
CA PHE A 464 9.40 2.53 25.83
C PHE A 464 9.02 3.85 26.51
N TYR A 465 7.74 4.00 26.82
CA TYR A 465 7.20 5.10 27.62
C TYR A 465 6.35 4.56 28.75
N GLU A 466 6.26 5.28 29.86
CA GLU A 466 5.37 4.96 30.98
C GLU A 466 4.39 6.11 31.27
N SER A 467 3.21 5.75 31.76
CA SER A 467 2.18 6.69 32.23
C SER A 467 1.41 6.10 33.42
N ARG A 468 0.93 6.97 34.32
CA ARG A 468 -0.03 6.57 35.37
C ARG A 468 -1.47 6.97 35.05
N ASN A 469 -1.68 7.83 34.06
CA ASN A 469 -2.98 8.46 33.80
C ASN A 469 -3.38 8.47 32.31
N LEU A 470 -2.62 7.79 31.44
CA LEU A 470 -2.79 7.73 29.98
C LEU A 470 -2.66 9.08 29.24
N ARG A 471 -2.59 10.21 29.95
CA ARG A 471 -2.50 11.56 29.39
C ARG A 471 -1.06 12.04 29.29
N GLU A 472 -0.26 11.78 30.32
CA GLU A 472 1.13 12.20 30.41
C GLU A 472 2.06 11.00 30.27
N TRP A 473 2.99 11.07 29.31
CA TRP A 473 3.90 9.97 29.00
C TRP A 473 5.36 10.39 29.15
N LYS A 474 6.15 9.52 29.77
CA LYS A 474 7.58 9.73 29.97
C LYS A 474 8.36 8.60 29.31
N ARG A 475 9.32 8.93 28.45
CA ARG A 475 10.24 7.94 27.86
C ARG A 475 11.08 7.29 28.96
N THR A 476 11.14 5.96 28.97
CA THR A 476 11.93 5.17 29.93
C THR A 476 13.16 4.51 29.32
N GLY A 477 13.16 4.30 28.00
CA GLY A 477 14.30 3.70 27.30
C GLY A 477 13.96 3.22 25.90
N ALA A 478 14.79 2.33 25.36
CA ALA A 478 14.53 1.59 24.13
C ALA A 478 15.10 0.17 24.22
N PHE A 479 14.59 -0.75 23.40
CA PHE A 479 15.14 -2.09 23.29
C PHE A 479 16.48 -2.09 22.56
N THR A 480 17.51 -2.60 23.25
CA THR A 480 18.89 -2.64 22.77
C THR A 480 19.30 -4.06 22.42
N ASP A 481 19.42 -4.34 21.13
CA ASP A 481 19.98 -5.57 20.60
C ASP A 481 20.55 -5.30 19.19
N THR A 482 21.61 -6.00 18.79
CA THR A 482 22.18 -5.87 17.43
C THR A 482 21.19 -6.31 16.35
N ASP A 483 20.28 -7.24 16.68
CA ASP A 483 19.24 -7.77 15.81
C ASP A 483 17.85 -7.15 16.05
N ARG A 484 17.75 -6.05 16.80
CA ARG A 484 16.47 -5.39 17.13
C ARG A 484 15.64 -4.95 15.92
N ALA A 485 16.23 -4.87 14.73
CA ALA A 485 15.50 -4.69 13.47
C ALA A 485 14.53 -5.85 13.15
N SER A 486 14.58 -6.94 13.93
CA SER A 486 13.57 -7.99 13.93
C SER A 486 12.21 -7.51 14.48
N ILE A 487 12.20 -6.45 15.29
CA ILE A 487 10.99 -5.76 15.76
C ILE A 487 10.77 -4.50 14.92
N HIS A 488 10.65 -4.69 13.60
CA HIS A 488 10.33 -3.62 12.67
C HIS A 488 8.81 -3.53 12.53
N GLU A 489 8.25 -2.37 12.91
CA GLU A 489 6.80 -2.08 12.88
C GLU A 489 5.96 -2.98 13.80
N CYS A 490 4.76 -2.49 14.13
CA CYS A 490 3.73 -3.20 14.92
C CYS A 490 4.32 -4.01 16.09
N PRO A 491 5.05 -3.38 17.02
CA PRO A 491 5.58 -4.06 18.20
C PRO A 491 4.45 -4.66 19.03
N GLU A 492 4.64 -5.88 19.52
CA GLU A 492 3.79 -6.52 20.51
C GLU A 492 4.65 -6.96 21.70
N LEU A 493 4.16 -6.72 22.92
CA LEU A 493 4.88 -7.05 24.16
C LEU A 493 3.91 -7.71 25.14
N PHE A 494 4.13 -8.99 25.45
CA PHE A 494 3.22 -9.76 26.30
C PHE A 494 3.94 -10.93 27.00
N PRO A 495 3.46 -11.38 28.17
CA PRO A 495 3.98 -12.58 28.80
C PRO A 495 3.35 -13.85 28.23
N LEU A 496 4.11 -14.95 28.21
CA LEU A 496 3.64 -16.32 28.03
C LEU A 496 4.27 -17.23 29.10
N SER A 497 3.60 -18.32 29.45
CA SER A 497 4.06 -19.27 30.47
C SER A 497 4.32 -20.66 29.87
N CYS A 498 5.36 -21.33 30.37
CA CYS A 498 5.67 -22.74 30.10
C CYS A 498 5.85 -23.48 31.44
N GLY A 499 4.81 -24.18 31.90
CA GLY A 499 4.78 -24.72 33.26
C GLY A 499 4.82 -23.58 34.29
N ASN A 500 5.80 -23.59 35.19
CA ASN A 500 5.96 -22.58 36.24
C ASN A 500 6.84 -21.39 35.80
N GLU A 501 7.36 -21.40 34.57
CA GLU A 501 8.24 -20.35 34.07
C GLU A 501 7.45 -19.38 33.18
N ALA A 502 7.43 -18.11 33.55
CA ALA A 502 6.86 -17.03 32.73
C ALA A 502 7.99 -16.26 32.04
N LYS A 503 7.80 -15.96 30.75
CA LYS A 503 8.71 -15.14 29.94
C LYS A 503 7.94 -14.05 29.23
N TRP A 504 8.60 -12.92 29.02
CA TRP A 504 8.12 -11.88 28.14
C TRP A 504 8.53 -12.16 26.70
N ILE A 505 7.59 -11.94 25.79
CA ILE A 505 7.77 -12.03 24.36
C ILE A 505 7.78 -10.60 23.81
N PHE A 506 8.82 -10.26 23.05
CA PHE A 506 8.83 -9.05 22.25
C PHE A 506 8.75 -9.45 20.77
N TYR A 507 7.62 -9.15 20.14
CA TYR A 507 7.26 -9.58 18.80
C TYR A 507 7.14 -8.38 17.85
N GLY A 508 7.50 -8.55 16.58
CA GLY A 508 7.37 -7.50 15.55
C GLY A 508 6.57 -7.98 14.34
N ALA A 509 6.18 -7.03 13.47
CA ALA A 509 5.30 -7.25 12.32
C ALA A 509 5.70 -8.41 11.40
N GLN A 510 6.97 -8.81 11.41
CA GLN A 510 7.57 -9.75 10.47
C GLN A 510 7.54 -11.21 10.92
N ASN A 511 6.71 -11.58 11.91
CA ASN A 511 6.73 -12.88 12.58
C ASN A 511 8.09 -13.24 13.22
N ARG A 512 8.75 -12.23 13.77
CA ARG A 512 10.02 -12.40 14.49
C ARG A 512 9.88 -11.91 15.91
N TYR A 513 10.49 -12.63 16.83
CA TYR A 513 10.33 -12.34 18.24
C TYR A 513 11.56 -12.69 19.08
N PHE A 514 11.62 -12.09 20.27
CA PHE A 514 12.58 -12.39 21.31
C PHE A 514 11.86 -12.93 22.54
N ILE A 515 12.52 -13.82 23.26
CA ILE A 515 12.07 -14.32 24.57
C ILE A 515 13.00 -13.72 25.63
N GLY A 516 12.44 -13.22 26.72
CA GLY A 516 13.25 -12.61 27.77
C GLY A 516 12.45 -12.12 28.97
N GLN A 517 12.96 -11.05 29.59
CA GLN A 517 12.38 -10.41 30.77
C GLN A 517 12.01 -8.96 30.48
N PHE A 518 10.92 -8.49 31.10
CA PHE A 518 10.50 -7.10 31.04
C PHE A 518 10.23 -6.56 32.45
N ASN A 519 10.91 -5.46 32.79
CA ASN A 519 10.81 -4.84 34.11
C ASN A 519 9.91 -3.59 34.14
N GLY A 520 9.06 -3.41 33.13
CA GLY A 520 8.22 -2.22 33.01
C GLY A 520 8.93 -1.01 32.39
N ARG A 521 10.21 -1.12 31.99
CA ARG A 521 10.99 -0.03 31.37
C ARG A 521 11.89 -0.47 30.22
N THR A 522 12.45 -1.67 30.31
CA THR A 522 13.31 -2.25 29.28
C THR A 522 13.09 -3.76 29.16
N PHE A 523 13.35 -4.29 27.96
CA PHE A 523 13.31 -5.71 27.64
C PHE A 523 14.74 -6.26 27.57
N VAL A 524 15.02 -7.30 28.35
CA VAL A 524 16.30 -8.00 28.37
C VAL A 524 16.14 -9.34 27.66
N LYS A 525 16.80 -9.48 26.51
CA LYS A 525 16.78 -10.70 25.71
C LYS A 525 17.44 -11.86 26.48
N GLU A 526 16.77 -13.01 26.51
CA GLU A 526 17.37 -14.29 26.87
C GLU A 526 17.66 -15.14 25.62
N SER A 527 16.77 -15.12 24.62
CA SER A 527 16.99 -15.80 23.33
C SER A 527 16.28 -15.11 22.16
N GLY A 528 16.71 -15.45 20.94
CA GLY A 528 16.19 -14.91 19.68
C GLY A 528 17.20 -14.02 18.93
N PRO A 529 16.82 -13.47 17.78
CA PRO A 529 15.45 -13.48 17.24
C PRO A 529 15.05 -14.87 16.72
N HIS A 530 13.85 -15.31 17.10
CA HIS A 530 13.18 -16.52 16.60
C HIS A 530 12.17 -16.16 15.51
N GLY A 531 11.59 -17.18 14.88
CA GLY A 531 10.62 -17.02 13.81
C GLY A 531 11.26 -16.63 12.47
N SER A 532 10.44 -16.59 11.42
CA SER A 532 10.88 -16.32 10.05
C SER A 532 9.99 -15.30 9.37
N ARG A 533 10.54 -14.60 8.38
CA ARG A 533 9.78 -13.66 7.57
C ARG A 533 8.91 -14.44 6.58
N HIS A 534 7.61 -14.24 6.62
CA HIS A 534 6.70 -14.81 5.62
C HIS A 534 6.32 -13.75 4.59
N GLY A 535 6.33 -14.12 3.31
CA GLY A 535 6.01 -13.21 2.21
C GLY A 535 4.58 -12.68 2.24
N ALA A 536 3.64 -13.46 2.78
CA ALA A 536 2.22 -13.09 2.88
C ALA A 536 1.86 -12.49 4.24
N PHE A 537 2.23 -13.14 5.34
CA PHE A 537 1.86 -12.71 6.69
C PHE A 537 2.67 -11.49 7.17
N TYR A 538 1.99 -10.51 7.78
CA TYR A 538 2.61 -9.30 8.32
C TYR A 538 1.75 -8.63 9.42
N ALA A 539 2.33 -7.68 10.15
CA ALA A 539 1.66 -6.74 11.07
C ALA A 539 0.71 -7.37 12.10
N ALA A 540 0.98 -8.59 12.55
CA ALA A 540 0.11 -9.28 13.49
C ALA A 540 0.12 -8.62 14.87
N GLN A 541 -1.06 -8.48 15.46
CA GLN A 541 -1.26 -7.96 16.81
C GLN A 541 -1.95 -9.01 17.69
N THR A 542 -2.01 -8.77 18.99
CA THR A 542 -2.74 -9.66 19.92
C THR A 542 -3.91 -8.95 20.57
N PHE A 543 -5.00 -9.69 20.82
CA PHE A 543 -6.12 -9.19 21.61
C PHE A 543 -5.67 -8.86 23.03
N SER A 544 -5.98 -7.65 23.49
CA SER A 544 -5.93 -7.27 24.89
C SER A 544 -7.15 -7.79 25.65
N ASP A 545 -6.99 -8.00 26.96
CA ASP A 545 -8.11 -8.20 27.91
C ASP A 545 -9.00 -9.44 27.64
N VAL A 546 -8.45 -10.45 26.96
CA VAL A 546 -9.15 -11.74 26.76
C VAL A 546 -9.38 -12.42 28.12
N PRO A 547 -10.63 -12.80 28.46
CA PRO A 547 -11.01 -13.14 29.84
C PRO A 547 -10.54 -14.52 30.31
N ASP A 548 -10.23 -15.43 29.37
CA ASP A 548 -9.78 -16.79 29.67
C ASP A 548 -8.25 -16.92 29.73
N GLY A 549 -7.52 -15.80 29.65
CA GLY A 549 -6.07 -15.74 29.75
C GLY A 549 -5.32 -16.17 28.49
N ARG A 550 -6.03 -16.57 27.41
CA ARG A 550 -5.39 -16.90 26.13
C ARG A 550 -4.73 -15.68 25.50
N ARG A 551 -3.60 -15.88 24.84
CA ARG A 551 -2.95 -14.88 23.99
C ARG A 551 -3.34 -15.13 22.54
N ILE A 552 -4.36 -14.43 22.07
CA ILE A 552 -4.93 -14.65 20.72
C ILE A 552 -4.36 -13.61 19.76
N GLN A 553 -3.83 -14.06 18.63
CA GLN A 553 -3.24 -13.24 17.57
C GLN A 553 -4.03 -13.37 16.27
N ILE A 554 -4.08 -12.27 15.52
CA ILE A 554 -4.53 -12.21 14.12
C ILE A 554 -3.48 -11.41 13.36
N GLY A 555 -3.14 -11.85 12.14
CA GLY A 555 -2.22 -11.17 11.23
C GLY A 555 -2.87 -10.66 9.95
N TRP A 556 -2.20 -9.72 9.28
CA TRP A 556 -2.54 -9.31 7.93
C TRP A 556 -1.98 -10.31 6.92
N VAL A 557 -2.83 -10.78 6.00
CA VAL A 557 -2.43 -11.59 4.86
C VAL A 557 -2.33 -10.72 3.63
N ARG A 558 -1.08 -10.47 3.21
CA ARG A 558 -0.71 -9.75 1.99
C ARG A 558 -1.02 -10.56 0.76
N THR A 559 -1.60 -9.94 -0.25
CA THR A 559 -1.84 -10.48 -1.58
C THR A 559 -1.76 -9.39 -2.64
N ASP A 560 -1.03 -9.66 -3.72
CA ASP A 560 -0.74 -8.75 -4.84
C ASP A 560 -1.38 -9.23 -6.16
N ALA A 561 -2.08 -10.36 -6.10
CA ALA A 561 -2.37 -11.19 -7.28
C ALA A 561 -3.60 -10.73 -8.08
N TYR A 562 -4.46 -9.85 -7.54
CA TYR A 562 -5.83 -9.71 -8.05
C TYR A 562 -6.13 -8.53 -8.98
N PRO A 563 -5.52 -7.34 -8.88
CA PRO A 563 -6.01 -6.18 -9.65
C PRO A 563 -5.96 -6.35 -11.17
N LYS A 564 -4.97 -7.10 -11.69
CA LYS A 564 -4.84 -7.36 -13.13
C LYS A 564 -5.81 -8.44 -13.63
N GLN A 565 -6.02 -9.48 -12.83
CA GLN A 565 -6.86 -10.64 -13.20
C GLN A 565 -8.35 -10.38 -12.96
N PHE A 566 -8.68 -9.59 -11.93
CA PHE A 566 -10.04 -9.22 -11.56
C PHE A 566 -10.19 -7.70 -11.47
N PRO A 567 -10.27 -6.99 -12.61
CA PRO A 567 -10.32 -5.52 -12.64
C PRO A 567 -11.49 -4.93 -11.82
N ALA A 568 -12.61 -5.65 -11.75
CA ALA A 568 -13.80 -5.27 -10.98
C ALA A 568 -13.78 -5.74 -9.52
N GLN A 569 -12.65 -6.21 -9.01
CA GLN A 569 -12.52 -6.62 -7.62
C GLN A 569 -12.73 -5.42 -6.69
N ILE A 570 -13.66 -5.54 -5.76
CA ILE A 570 -14.05 -4.44 -4.87
C ILE A 570 -13.26 -4.43 -3.56
N VAL A 571 -12.37 -5.41 -3.38
CA VAL A 571 -11.63 -5.62 -2.14
C VAL A 571 -10.26 -6.25 -2.35
N ASN A 572 -9.30 -5.90 -1.52
CA ASN A 572 -8.01 -6.56 -1.49
C ASN A 572 -7.57 -6.85 -0.06
N GLN A 573 -6.74 -7.89 0.10
CA GLN A 573 -6.24 -8.40 1.37
C GLN A 573 -7.29 -9.13 2.24
N SER A 574 -6.80 -9.80 3.29
CA SER A 574 -7.60 -10.39 4.36
C SER A 574 -6.78 -10.55 5.63
N PHE A 575 -7.38 -11.10 6.67
CA PHE A 575 -6.71 -11.49 7.91
C PHE A 575 -6.47 -13.00 7.96
N THR A 576 -5.62 -13.43 8.88
CA THR A 576 -5.48 -14.85 9.22
C THR A 576 -6.67 -15.35 10.02
N LEU A 577 -6.78 -16.66 10.20
CA LEU A 577 -7.52 -17.22 11.32
C LEU A 577 -6.93 -16.71 12.65
N PRO A 578 -7.76 -16.57 13.70
CA PRO A 578 -7.25 -16.36 15.04
C PRO A 578 -6.47 -17.59 15.51
N HIS A 579 -5.28 -17.38 16.07
CA HIS A 579 -4.49 -18.43 16.69
C HIS A 579 -4.00 -18.03 18.09
N GLU A 580 -4.02 -18.99 19.00
CA GLU A 580 -3.49 -18.90 20.34
C GLU A 580 -1.98 -19.12 20.34
N LEU A 581 -1.26 -18.16 20.92
CA LEU A 581 0.17 -18.22 21.15
C LEU A 581 0.45 -18.85 22.51
N THR A 582 1.28 -19.88 22.50
CA THR A 582 1.72 -20.59 23.72
C THR A 582 3.24 -20.69 23.77
N LEU A 583 3.81 -20.96 24.94
CA LEU A 583 5.25 -21.16 25.11
C LEU A 583 5.53 -22.62 25.44
N VAL A 584 6.36 -23.26 24.62
CA VAL A 584 6.68 -24.69 24.72
C VAL A 584 8.18 -24.92 24.81
N LYS A 585 8.58 -26.07 25.36
CA LYS A 585 9.97 -26.53 25.35
C LYS A 585 10.23 -27.32 24.08
N ALA A 586 11.05 -26.76 23.19
CA ALA A 586 11.61 -27.46 22.03
C ALA A 586 13.00 -28.02 22.36
N ALA A 587 13.57 -28.80 21.44
CA ALA A 587 14.88 -29.43 21.61
C ALA A 587 16.02 -28.41 21.85
N ASP A 588 15.89 -27.21 21.30
CA ASP A 588 16.87 -26.12 21.35
C ASP A 588 16.44 -24.94 22.25
N GLY A 589 15.49 -25.19 23.16
CA GLY A 589 15.03 -24.24 24.18
C GLY A 589 13.56 -23.84 24.03
N LEU A 590 13.17 -22.75 24.71
CA LEU A 590 11.78 -22.28 24.67
C LEU A 590 11.44 -21.72 23.28
N ARG A 591 10.26 -22.07 22.76
CA ARG A 591 9.73 -21.57 21.49
C ARG A 591 8.28 -21.18 21.66
N MET A 592 7.86 -20.13 20.96
CA MET A 592 6.45 -19.82 20.80
C MET A 592 5.83 -20.81 19.82
N ALA A 593 4.67 -21.36 20.16
CA ALA A 593 3.86 -22.21 19.29
C ALA A 593 2.56 -21.49 18.93
N PHE A 594 2.10 -21.69 17.70
CA PHE A 594 0.91 -21.11 17.11
C PHE A 594 -0.16 -22.18 16.99
N ASN A 595 -1.30 -21.98 17.65
CA ASN A 595 -2.38 -22.97 17.66
C ASN A 595 -3.64 -22.33 17.12
N PRO A 596 -4.28 -22.82 16.05
CA PRO A 596 -5.58 -22.32 15.63
C PRO A 596 -6.53 -22.40 16.82
N VAL A 597 -7.26 -21.32 17.10
CA VAL A 597 -8.16 -21.31 18.26
C VAL A 597 -9.20 -22.43 18.12
N LYS A 598 -9.58 -23.08 19.23
CA LYS A 598 -10.54 -24.22 19.19
C LYS A 598 -11.85 -23.85 18.50
N GLU A 599 -12.24 -22.58 18.51
CA GLU A 599 -13.45 -22.08 17.88
C GLU A 599 -13.49 -22.33 16.37
N VAL A 600 -12.34 -22.47 15.69
CA VAL A 600 -12.29 -22.80 14.24
C VAL A 600 -12.99 -24.12 13.91
N GLU A 601 -13.16 -25.03 14.88
CA GLU A 601 -13.89 -26.28 14.69
C GLU A 601 -15.37 -26.07 14.35
N LYS A 602 -15.93 -24.89 14.68
CA LYS A 602 -17.29 -24.49 14.28
C LYS A 602 -17.46 -24.36 12.78
N LEU A 603 -16.36 -24.19 12.03
CA LEU A 603 -16.37 -24.13 10.57
C LEU A 603 -16.53 -25.53 9.95
N ARG A 604 -16.28 -26.62 10.69
CA ARG A 604 -16.31 -27.98 10.15
C ARG A 604 -17.71 -28.34 9.68
N GLY A 605 -17.80 -28.71 8.40
CA GLY A 605 -18.95 -29.36 7.79
C GLY A 605 -18.70 -30.86 7.59
N GLU A 606 -18.96 -31.34 6.38
CA GLU A 606 -18.80 -32.74 5.99
C GLU A 606 -17.35 -33.21 6.13
N MET A 607 -17.16 -34.42 6.66
CA MET A 607 -15.85 -35.08 6.71
C MET A 607 -15.52 -35.71 5.36
N LEU A 608 -14.39 -35.32 4.79
CA LEU A 608 -13.88 -35.81 3.51
C LEU A 608 -13.01 -37.05 3.75
N GLN A 609 -13.28 -38.12 3.01
CA GLN A 609 -12.68 -39.45 3.26
C GLN A 609 -11.30 -39.63 2.61
N THR A 610 -10.99 -38.87 1.56
CA THR A 610 -9.73 -38.97 0.81
C THR A 610 -9.14 -37.60 0.55
N LEU A 611 -7.86 -37.56 0.18
CA LEU A 611 -7.17 -36.30 -0.15
C LEU A 611 -7.74 -35.69 -1.43
N GLU A 612 -8.07 -36.51 -2.44
CA GLU A 612 -8.64 -36.06 -3.71
C GLU A 612 -10.00 -35.38 -3.53
N ALA A 613 -10.75 -35.75 -2.47
CA ALA A 613 -12.01 -35.08 -2.14
C ALA A 613 -11.84 -33.63 -1.66
N CYS A 614 -10.61 -33.17 -1.40
CA CYS A 614 -10.31 -31.78 -1.08
C CYS A 614 -10.15 -30.88 -2.32
N GLU A 615 -10.10 -31.44 -3.54
CA GLU A 615 -9.92 -30.66 -4.76
C GLU A 615 -11.08 -29.66 -4.97
N GLY A 616 -10.75 -28.38 -5.13
CA GLY A 616 -11.74 -27.30 -5.33
C GLY A 616 -12.50 -26.91 -4.06
N GLU A 617 -12.20 -27.53 -2.92
CA GLU A 617 -12.93 -27.32 -1.67
C GLU A 617 -12.23 -26.32 -0.74
N LEU A 618 -13.03 -25.77 0.18
CA LEU A 618 -12.54 -25.09 1.38
C LEU A 618 -12.31 -26.16 2.44
N THR A 619 -11.10 -26.34 2.95
CA THR A 619 -10.80 -27.51 3.78
C THR A 619 -9.97 -27.20 5.01
N GLU A 620 -10.22 -27.97 6.07
CA GLU A 620 -9.24 -28.26 7.11
C GLU A 620 -8.71 -29.68 6.88
N VAL A 621 -7.40 -29.83 6.76
CA VAL A 621 -6.71 -31.12 6.62
C VAL A 621 -5.80 -31.36 7.82
N LEU A 622 -5.98 -32.50 8.49
CA LEU A 622 -5.09 -33.01 9.53
C LEU A 622 -4.35 -34.21 8.94
N ILE A 623 -3.03 -34.13 8.87
CA ILE A 623 -2.19 -35.14 8.22
C ILE A 623 -0.99 -35.47 9.10
N GLU A 624 -0.67 -36.75 9.20
CA GLU A 624 0.55 -37.26 9.86
C GLU A 624 1.27 -38.19 8.90
N PHE A 625 2.59 -38.09 8.83
CA PHE A 625 3.46 -38.94 8.04
C PHE A 625 4.10 -40.07 8.88
N GLU A 626 4.55 -41.12 8.20
CA GLU A 626 5.25 -42.24 8.84
C GLU A 626 6.58 -41.81 9.46
N GLU A 627 7.29 -40.92 8.77
CA GLU A 627 8.60 -40.39 9.12
C GLU A 627 8.54 -38.87 9.31
N ASP A 628 9.50 -38.33 10.05
CA ASP A 628 9.70 -36.89 10.23
C ASP A 628 10.56 -36.34 9.08
N GLY A 629 10.31 -35.10 8.64
CA GLY A 629 11.10 -34.42 7.62
C GLY A 629 10.32 -33.42 6.76
N PHE A 630 10.87 -33.08 5.60
CA PHE A 630 10.20 -32.18 4.64
C PHE A 630 9.17 -32.94 3.80
N HIS A 631 7.91 -32.47 3.85
CA HIS A 631 6.80 -33.01 3.08
C HIS A 631 6.30 -31.99 2.05
N GLU A 632 6.41 -32.33 0.77
CA GLU A 632 5.88 -31.55 -0.33
C GLU A 632 4.40 -31.88 -0.53
N ILE A 633 3.54 -30.88 -0.35
CA ILE A 633 2.09 -31.05 -0.39
C ILE A 633 1.46 -29.88 -1.16
N MET A 634 0.51 -30.20 -2.02
CA MET A 634 -0.40 -29.25 -2.63
C MET A 634 -1.81 -29.53 -2.12
N ILE A 635 -2.54 -28.48 -1.74
CA ILE A 635 -3.98 -28.57 -1.44
C ILE A 635 -4.69 -27.48 -2.22
N ASN A 636 -5.69 -27.87 -3.02
CA ASN A 636 -6.48 -26.99 -3.87
C ASN A 636 -5.62 -26.07 -4.76
N GLY A 637 -4.52 -26.58 -5.32
CA GLY A 637 -3.59 -25.83 -6.17
C GLY A 637 -2.74 -24.79 -5.43
N ILE A 638 -2.71 -24.84 -4.09
CA ILE A 638 -1.90 -23.96 -3.24
C ILE A 638 -0.87 -24.82 -2.49
N GLU A 639 0.37 -24.34 -2.44
CA GLU A 639 1.44 -25.00 -1.69
C GLU A 639 1.07 -25.11 -0.20
N ALA A 640 1.29 -26.28 0.38
CA ALA A 640 1.01 -26.59 1.78
C ALA A 640 2.17 -27.33 2.45
N SER A 641 3.34 -27.34 1.81
CA SER A 641 4.52 -28.07 2.26
C SER A 641 5.00 -27.58 3.63
N PHE A 642 5.52 -28.50 4.44
CA PHE A 642 6.03 -28.20 5.77
C PHE A 642 7.21 -29.11 6.14
N GLU A 643 7.99 -28.67 7.12
CA GLU A 643 8.96 -29.50 7.84
C GLU A 643 8.30 -30.03 9.11
N GLY A 644 8.43 -31.33 9.37
CA GLY A 644 7.90 -31.98 10.56
C GLY A 644 7.20 -33.30 10.25
N ARG A 645 6.56 -33.89 11.26
CA ARG A 645 5.85 -35.16 11.11
C ARG A 645 4.36 -34.99 10.84
N SER A 646 3.76 -33.90 11.31
CA SER A 646 2.31 -33.69 11.21
C SER A 646 1.94 -32.24 10.97
N ALA A 647 0.82 -32.01 10.29
CA ALA A 647 0.27 -30.68 10.09
C ALA A 647 -1.25 -30.62 10.17
N ARG A 648 -1.75 -29.46 10.55
CA ARG A 648 -3.13 -29.00 10.44
C ARG A 648 -3.15 -27.84 9.45
N ILE A 649 -3.82 -28.01 8.32
CA ILE A 649 -3.75 -27.12 7.17
C ILE A 649 -5.15 -26.58 6.88
N PHE A 650 -5.28 -25.26 6.77
CA PHE A 650 -6.53 -24.59 6.40
C PHE A 650 -6.39 -24.00 5.00
N THR A 651 -7.27 -24.40 4.09
CA THR A 651 -7.26 -23.99 2.69
C THR A 651 -8.49 -23.17 2.37
N ASP A 652 -8.27 -21.88 2.12
CA ASP A 652 -9.29 -20.98 1.59
C ASP A 652 -9.05 -20.77 0.08
N ARG A 653 -9.81 -19.90 -0.56
CA ARG A 653 -9.72 -19.67 -2.00
C ARG A 653 -8.33 -19.19 -2.43
N THR A 654 -7.66 -18.40 -1.60
CA THR A 654 -6.44 -17.71 -2.05
C THR A 654 -5.16 -18.01 -1.30
N PHE A 655 -5.22 -18.71 -0.17
CA PHE A 655 -4.02 -19.14 0.55
C PHE A 655 -4.30 -20.33 1.46
N ASN A 656 -3.21 -21.00 1.85
CA ASN A 656 -3.18 -22.00 2.91
C ASN A 656 -2.54 -21.41 4.18
N GLU A 657 -3.09 -21.73 5.34
CA GLU A 657 -2.39 -21.64 6.62
C GLU A 657 -1.94 -23.03 7.06
N VAL A 658 -0.65 -23.20 7.33
CA VAL A 658 -0.04 -24.49 7.66
C VAL A 658 0.50 -24.43 9.08
N TYR A 659 -0.07 -25.24 9.97
CA TYR A 659 0.35 -25.38 11.36
C TYR A 659 0.97 -26.77 11.54
N ALA A 660 2.29 -26.87 11.69
CA ALA A 660 2.99 -28.15 11.77
C ALA A 660 3.65 -28.41 13.14
N ASP A 661 3.80 -29.69 13.46
CA ASP A 661 4.39 -30.22 14.70
C ASP A 661 3.84 -29.59 15.98
N GLY A 662 2.52 -29.65 16.12
CA GLY A 662 1.83 -29.04 17.25
C GLY A 662 1.92 -27.51 17.26
N GLY A 663 2.10 -26.89 16.09
CA GLY A 663 2.12 -25.44 15.94
C GLY A 663 3.49 -24.78 16.13
N LEU A 664 4.57 -25.56 16.25
CA LEU A 664 5.94 -25.04 16.30
C LEU A 664 6.34 -24.34 15.00
N TYR A 665 5.72 -24.76 13.89
CA TYR A 665 5.85 -24.14 12.60
C TYR A 665 4.50 -23.57 12.17
N TYR A 666 4.52 -22.32 11.71
CA TYR A 666 3.35 -21.64 11.16
C TYR A 666 3.74 -20.92 9.88
N GLU A 667 2.95 -21.09 8.83
CA GLU A 667 3.17 -20.38 7.58
C GLU A 667 1.87 -20.08 6.81
N VAL A 668 1.90 -18.97 6.08
CA VAL A 668 0.84 -18.57 5.15
C VAL A 668 1.37 -18.62 3.72
N ARG A 669 0.80 -19.52 2.90
CA ARG A 669 1.20 -19.78 1.51
C ARG A 669 0.11 -19.29 0.55
N ARG A 670 0.41 -18.31 -0.29
CA ARG A 670 -0.55 -17.77 -1.27
C ARG A 670 -0.69 -18.66 -2.50
N ARG A 671 -1.85 -18.58 -3.14
CA ARG A 671 -2.08 -19.08 -4.49
C ARG A 671 -1.18 -18.35 -5.49
N ASP A 672 -0.50 -19.11 -6.33
CA ASP A 672 0.30 -18.60 -7.44
C ASP A 672 -0.62 -17.97 -8.51
N PRO A 673 -0.35 -16.73 -8.97
CA PRO A 673 -1.12 -16.11 -10.04
C PRO A 673 -1.16 -16.89 -11.37
N ILE A 674 -0.17 -17.72 -11.66
CA ILE A 674 -0.17 -18.54 -12.89
C ILE A 674 -1.09 -19.76 -12.73
N ASN A 675 -1.33 -20.20 -11.50
CA ASN A 675 -2.10 -21.41 -11.17
C ASN A 675 -3.46 -21.08 -10.55
N PHE A 676 -4.09 -19.99 -10.99
CA PHE A 676 -5.35 -19.51 -10.42
C PHE A 676 -6.49 -20.54 -10.47
N GLU A 677 -6.54 -21.33 -11.53
CA GLU A 677 -7.58 -22.35 -11.77
C GLU A 677 -7.16 -23.75 -11.28
N SER A 678 -5.93 -23.90 -10.77
CA SER A 678 -5.47 -25.20 -10.29
C SER A 678 -6.23 -25.59 -9.03
N THR A 679 -6.75 -26.81 -9.02
CA THR A 679 -7.33 -27.47 -7.84
C THR A 679 -6.47 -28.63 -7.35
N GLU A 680 -5.24 -28.78 -7.89
CA GLU A 680 -4.34 -29.90 -7.60
C GLU A 680 -4.24 -30.14 -6.09
N THR A 681 -4.62 -31.35 -5.66
CA THR A 681 -4.44 -31.77 -4.27
C THR A 681 -3.65 -33.07 -4.27
N ALA A 682 -2.42 -33.03 -3.78
CA ALA A 682 -1.51 -34.16 -3.83
C ALA A 682 -0.43 -34.08 -2.75
N VAL A 683 -0.05 -35.23 -2.21
CA VAL A 683 1.21 -35.41 -1.47
C VAL A 683 2.28 -35.87 -2.45
N LYS A 684 3.33 -35.07 -2.61
CA LYS A 684 4.43 -35.31 -3.55
C LYS A 684 5.57 -36.09 -2.92
N THR A 685 5.80 -35.93 -1.61
CA THR A 685 6.84 -36.66 -0.88
C THR A 685 6.32 -37.19 0.47
N GLY A 686 6.87 -38.32 0.91
CA GLY A 686 6.50 -38.97 2.17
C GLY A 686 5.33 -39.94 2.06
N LYS A 687 5.14 -40.75 3.10
CA LYS A 687 4.01 -41.69 3.23
C LYS A 687 3.08 -41.23 4.36
N ILE A 688 1.79 -41.11 4.04
CA ILE A 688 0.76 -40.71 5.00
C ILE A 688 0.51 -41.87 5.96
N LYS A 689 0.69 -41.61 7.26
CA LYS A 689 0.32 -42.51 8.36
C LYS A 689 -1.13 -42.31 8.80
N SER A 690 -1.60 -41.07 8.88
CA SER A 690 -3.00 -40.77 9.18
C SER A 690 -3.47 -39.50 8.48
N PHE A 691 -4.76 -39.47 8.14
CA PHE A 691 -5.41 -38.38 7.43
C PHE A 691 -6.84 -38.20 7.94
N LYS A 692 -7.24 -36.93 8.13
CA LYS A 692 -8.62 -36.50 8.32
C LYS A 692 -8.81 -35.17 7.63
N ALA A 693 -9.93 -34.98 6.92
CA ALA A 693 -10.25 -33.70 6.34
C ALA A 693 -11.72 -33.33 6.54
N TYR A 694 -12.00 -32.03 6.60
CA TYR A 694 -13.34 -31.49 6.73
C TYR A 694 -13.53 -30.39 5.69
N ARG A 695 -14.67 -30.40 5.00
CA ARG A 695 -15.14 -29.24 4.23
C ARG A 695 -15.49 -28.13 5.21
N LEU A 696 -14.98 -26.93 5.00
CA LEU A 696 -15.25 -25.77 5.85
C LEU A 696 -16.40 -24.91 5.32
N GLN A 697 -17.17 -24.36 6.25
CA GLN A 697 -18.26 -23.44 5.96
C GLN A 697 -17.75 -22.00 5.84
N SER A 698 -18.43 -21.19 5.02
CA SER A 698 -18.15 -19.76 4.92
C SER A 698 -18.61 -19.04 6.18
N ILE A 699 -17.82 -18.09 6.68
CA ILE A 699 -18.21 -17.17 7.77
C ILE A 699 -19.18 -16.09 7.29
N TRP A 700 -19.26 -15.91 5.97
CA TRP A 700 -20.19 -14.98 5.34
C TRP A 700 -21.55 -15.66 5.21
N LYS A 701 -22.59 -15.06 5.80
CA LYS A 701 -23.97 -15.55 5.64
C LYS A 701 -24.28 -15.62 4.14
N SER A 702 -24.42 -16.83 3.58
CA SER A 702 -25.12 -16.95 2.32
C SER A 702 -26.56 -16.54 2.60
N SER A 703 -27.08 -15.55 1.88
CA SER A 703 -28.51 -15.61 1.61
C SER A 703 -28.71 -16.99 1.00
N LYS A 704 -29.44 -17.88 1.69
CA LYS A 704 -29.90 -19.12 1.03
C LYS A 704 -30.43 -18.72 -0.36
N PRO A 705 -30.04 -19.44 -1.42
CA PRO A 705 -30.40 -19.09 -2.79
C PRO A 705 -31.90 -18.89 -2.97
#